data_AF-A0A535V7M4-F1
#
_entry.id   AF-A0A535V7M4-F1
#
_cell.length_a   1.000
_cell.length_b   1.000
_cell.length_c   1.000
_cell.angle_alpha   90.00
_cell.angle_beta   90.00
_cell.angle_gamma   90.00
#
_symmetry.space_group_name_H-M   'P 1'
#
loop_
_entity.id
_entity.type
_entity.pdbx_description
1 polymer ?
#
loop_
_entity_poly.entity_id
_entity_poly.type
_entity_poly.pdbx_seq_one_letter_code
_entity_poly.pdbx_strand_id
1 'polypeptide(L)'
;MPIEFDRSTCCNLNETISREWLITNGLGGYAAGTVAGILTRMQHGLLVTSSQDTAQLLLAKIDEELVFDERKYYLGSNEYRDGTLNPAGFGHLETFRLEEGFPVFTYHLGGIDGIVLEKRIWMPRGYNTTYIQYRLLSANEAGNTNGNRNWSRYRGEHLARESGRDVGNAAYPEAAQPILSLTLLPFSAYRRYNQPQYGNNDWHFQVQLHSNAEHRLTGELYQVEDEEENYLPLPKGVTGCTIRAWDGASPYSIFAVGHPDSQVRFIPTGVWYWHFLRRHDQAAHRPAIDDLYLPGVFKAKLWPGENSVLTIIASAEELSSLTFNPDQLKHSCTRSIAEQQQLASSILQPQRYFGEGGETTHYPQILSLPPDHDSTIDSEEYLRLLIQAADRFLVRRVLPRSEQANRGSFFYLSYETVPVILADYFGQRDSTREALIALPGLTLTTGRFEEARDILRNYARYFKQGMLPDRLPSAERPLEDRDYGSVDTTLWFFYALDHYVRATHDFQLLEELYQRLAESINWYVNGTYNATQVDATDGLLRSAGKSLTWMNTSADGQARITRTGKLVEVNALWYHALSLMHEWSLQQQQKGSNGNQSPSFYQKQAAYCKEHFQQRFWYADGDYLYDVIDGPGGDDCSLRPNQLLALSLRHPVLDDERRLAVFERVTLQLLTPPGLLTLAPQRKEAPERHEEKDEKHDRSIEQAIIQPWLIGPYIDALFALQDSCPATTRITSVGRHQDDSWQKNLALLVPFRKEFSRGLLGMIGEHPVGDALEQREHKIASVLSIAELLRVYDLFVQKQTNQLSVRLRSDTVTTDIISRTRMQSGSTSQINATRQGLKGS
;
A
#
# COMPACT_ATOMS: atom_id res chain seq x y z
N MET A 1 -6.81 5.40 17.16
CA MET A 1 -6.06 4.47 18.05
C MET A 1 -5.26 3.50 17.20
N PRO A 2 -3.98 3.23 17.50
CA PRO A 2 -3.16 2.33 16.71
C PRO A 2 -3.75 0.92 16.64
N ILE A 3 -3.38 0.14 15.61
CA ILE A 3 -3.66 -1.29 15.56
C ILE A 3 -2.92 -1.93 16.74
N GLU A 4 -3.68 -2.46 17.71
CA GLU A 4 -3.17 -3.01 18.96
C GLU A 4 -3.91 -4.30 19.32
N PHE A 5 -3.16 -5.28 19.80
CA PHE A 5 -3.66 -6.57 20.26
C PHE A 5 -3.17 -6.83 21.68
N ASP A 6 -4.09 -7.24 22.53
CA ASP A 6 -3.81 -7.62 23.91
C ASP A 6 -3.40 -9.08 24.03
N ARG A 7 -3.13 -9.51 25.27
CA ARG A 7 -2.70 -10.86 25.60
C ARG A 7 -3.67 -11.94 25.09
N SER A 8 -4.98 -11.66 25.07
CA SER A 8 -5.99 -12.64 24.64
C SER A 8 -5.84 -13.01 23.15
N THR A 9 -5.47 -12.01 22.34
CA THR A 9 -5.18 -12.21 20.92
C THR A 9 -3.74 -12.71 20.73
N CYS A 10 -2.77 -12.10 21.41
CA CYS A 10 -1.34 -12.43 21.28
C CYS A 10 -0.99 -13.87 21.69
N CYS A 11 -1.69 -14.45 22.67
CA CYS A 11 -1.50 -15.84 23.08
C CYS A 11 -2.31 -16.86 22.25
N ASN A 12 -3.09 -16.41 21.25
CA ASN A 12 -3.79 -17.29 20.31
C ASN A 12 -2.95 -17.48 19.04
N LEU A 13 -2.47 -18.71 18.83
CA LEU A 13 -1.59 -19.05 17.71
C LEU A 13 -2.25 -18.77 16.34
N ASN A 14 -3.51 -19.13 16.17
CA ASN A 14 -4.20 -18.96 14.88
C ASN A 14 -4.41 -17.47 14.57
N GLU A 15 -4.72 -16.67 15.59
CA GLU A 15 -4.88 -15.21 15.44
C GLU A 15 -3.54 -14.53 15.12
N THR A 16 -2.44 -14.94 15.75
CA THR A 16 -1.14 -14.28 15.59
C THR A 16 -0.36 -14.72 14.35
N ILE A 17 -0.54 -15.96 13.88
CA ILE A 17 0.03 -16.45 12.61
C ILE A 17 -0.69 -15.83 11.41
N SER A 18 -2.00 -15.61 11.50
CA SER A 18 -2.79 -15.01 10.42
C SER A 18 -2.63 -13.49 10.29
N ARG A 19 -1.97 -12.85 11.27
CA ARG A 19 -1.67 -11.41 11.27
C ARG A 19 -0.21 -11.15 10.97
N GLU A 20 0.01 -10.46 9.86
CA GLU A 20 1.32 -10.15 9.30
C GLU A 20 1.56 -8.63 9.39
N TRP A 21 2.80 -8.20 9.57
CA TRP A 21 3.18 -6.78 9.57
C TRP A 21 4.21 -6.51 8.48
N LEU A 22 4.25 -5.27 7.98
CA LEU A 22 5.16 -4.82 6.92
C LEU A 22 5.67 -3.40 7.21
N ILE A 23 6.99 -3.25 7.20
CA ILE A 23 7.68 -1.96 7.18
C ILE A 23 8.57 -1.87 5.94
N THR A 24 8.68 -0.69 5.36
CA THR A 24 9.31 -0.49 4.05
C THR A 24 10.33 0.62 4.11
N ASN A 25 11.38 0.56 3.29
CA ASN A 25 12.42 1.57 3.26
C ASN A 25 12.29 2.60 2.13
N GLY A 26 11.20 2.59 1.35
CA GLY A 26 11.02 3.50 0.21
C GLY A 26 11.92 3.23 -1.00
N LEU A 27 12.71 2.16 -0.99
CA LEU A 27 13.50 1.67 -2.13
C LEU A 27 12.90 0.41 -2.76
N GLY A 28 11.80 -0.10 -2.20
CA GLY A 28 11.20 -1.41 -2.51
C GLY A 28 11.65 -2.53 -1.55
N GLY A 29 12.68 -2.28 -0.73
CA GLY A 29 13.08 -3.17 0.36
C GLY A 29 12.14 -3.06 1.57
N TYR A 30 12.13 -4.11 2.38
CA TYR A 30 11.19 -4.23 3.50
C TYR A 30 11.67 -5.19 4.60
N ALA A 31 10.96 -5.12 5.73
CA ALA A 31 10.95 -6.16 6.74
C ALA A 31 9.50 -6.56 7.04
N ALA A 32 9.26 -7.86 7.18
CA ALA A 32 7.94 -8.41 7.39
C ALA A 32 7.97 -9.74 8.16
N GLY A 33 6.89 -10.03 8.87
CA GLY A 33 6.69 -11.29 9.59
C GLY A 33 5.31 -11.37 10.21
N THR A 34 5.05 -12.43 10.97
CA THR A 34 3.80 -12.57 11.75
C THR A 34 3.90 -11.90 13.11
N VAL A 35 2.76 -11.65 13.76
CA VAL A 35 2.70 -11.23 15.17
C VAL A 35 3.31 -12.31 16.08
N ALA A 36 3.19 -13.59 15.72
CA ALA A 36 3.75 -14.71 16.48
C ALA A 36 5.29 -14.83 16.37
N GLY A 37 5.92 -14.18 15.39
CA GLY A 37 7.33 -14.38 15.06
C GLY A 37 7.62 -15.68 14.29
N ILE A 38 6.59 -16.41 13.87
CA ILE A 38 6.68 -17.58 12.99
C ILE A 38 6.72 -17.10 11.54
N LEU A 39 7.70 -17.57 10.77
CA LEU A 39 7.83 -17.25 9.36
C LEU A 39 6.90 -18.17 8.54
N THR A 40 5.77 -17.65 8.08
CA THR A 40 4.75 -18.44 7.37
C THR A 40 4.88 -18.38 5.85
N ARG A 41 5.70 -17.46 5.34
CA ARG A 41 5.94 -17.23 3.90
C ARG A 41 7.44 -17.17 3.60
N MET A 42 7.85 -17.53 2.39
CA MET A 42 9.23 -17.38 1.92
C MET A 42 9.68 -15.93 1.92
N GLN A 43 8.75 -15.00 1.70
CA GLN A 43 8.93 -13.56 1.67
C GLN A 43 9.11 -12.93 3.05
N HIS A 44 8.85 -13.65 4.14
CA HIS A 44 9.06 -13.10 5.49
C HIS A 44 10.55 -12.98 5.80
N GLY A 45 10.96 -11.82 6.25
CA GLY A 45 12.35 -11.50 6.53
C GLY A 45 12.49 -10.20 7.31
N LEU A 46 13.50 -10.11 8.18
CA LEU A 46 13.89 -8.86 8.84
C LEU A 46 14.71 -7.95 7.95
N LEU A 47 15.36 -8.46 6.90
CA LEU A 47 16.03 -7.64 5.91
C LEU A 47 15.83 -8.25 4.52
N VAL A 48 14.87 -7.70 3.78
CA VAL A 48 14.68 -7.96 2.37
C VAL A 48 15.08 -6.72 1.59
N THR A 49 16.11 -6.81 0.78
CA THR A 49 16.61 -5.68 -0.01
C THR A 49 15.99 -5.72 -1.39
N SER A 50 15.61 -4.56 -1.92
CA SER A 50 15.29 -4.43 -3.34
C SER A 50 16.58 -4.03 -4.04
N SER A 51 17.39 -5.01 -4.43
CA SER A 51 18.50 -4.75 -5.37
C SER A 51 17.95 -4.50 -6.78
N GLN A 52 18.82 -4.15 -7.73
CA GLN A 52 18.45 -3.59 -9.04
C GLN A 52 17.51 -4.48 -9.89
N ASP A 53 17.32 -5.76 -9.56
CA ASP A 53 16.50 -6.69 -10.35
C ASP A 53 15.67 -7.71 -9.57
N THR A 54 16.22 -8.35 -8.54
CA THR A 54 15.47 -9.31 -7.72
C THR A 54 15.72 -9.10 -6.24
N ALA A 55 14.64 -8.91 -5.49
CA ALA A 55 14.76 -8.72 -4.06
C ALA A 55 15.45 -9.93 -3.39
N GLN A 56 16.39 -9.64 -2.49
CA GLN A 56 17.13 -10.65 -1.75
C GLN A 56 16.67 -10.61 -0.32
N LEU A 57 16.30 -11.77 0.22
CA LEU A 57 16.23 -11.93 1.67
C LEU A 57 17.68 -12.14 2.12
N LEU A 58 18.07 -11.44 3.20
CA LEU A 58 19.42 -11.52 3.79
C LEU A 58 19.35 -12.01 5.24
N LEU A 59 18.42 -11.44 6.02
CA LEU A 59 18.14 -11.83 7.40
C LEU A 59 16.67 -12.27 7.51
N ALA A 60 16.44 -13.55 7.84
CA ALA A 60 15.09 -14.11 7.95
C ALA A 60 14.41 -13.69 9.26
N LYS A 61 15.06 -13.95 10.39
CA LYS A 61 14.54 -13.61 11.72
C LYS A 61 15.64 -13.56 12.77
N ILE A 62 15.29 -13.15 13.99
CA ILE A 62 16.12 -13.28 15.18
C ILE A 62 15.27 -14.00 16.22
N ASP A 63 15.76 -15.13 16.74
CA ASP A 63 15.17 -15.78 17.93
C ASP A 63 15.90 -15.33 19.19
N GLU A 64 15.13 -15.16 20.27
CA GLU A 64 15.64 -14.69 21.55
C GLU A 64 15.56 -15.77 22.63
N GLU A 65 16.68 -15.97 23.33
CA GLU A 65 16.75 -16.73 24.57
C GLU A 65 17.11 -15.80 25.72
N LEU A 66 16.38 -15.91 26.82
CA LEU A 66 16.57 -15.05 27.99
C LEU A 66 16.84 -15.89 29.22
N VAL A 67 17.72 -15.39 30.08
CA VAL A 67 17.91 -15.91 31.42
C VAL A 67 17.59 -14.80 32.42
N PHE A 68 16.58 -15.06 33.23
CA PHE A 68 16.10 -14.19 34.30
C PHE A 68 15.70 -15.05 35.49
N ASP A 69 16.13 -14.66 36.70
CA ASP A 69 15.87 -15.40 37.94
C ASP A 69 16.21 -16.90 37.81
N GLU A 70 17.40 -17.19 37.26
CA GLU A 70 17.92 -18.54 36.98
C GLU A 70 17.07 -19.39 36.02
N ARG A 71 15.99 -18.84 35.45
CA ARG A 71 15.12 -19.53 34.50
C ARG A 71 15.41 -19.09 33.08
N LYS A 72 15.34 -20.05 32.16
CA LYS A 72 15.48 -19.81 30.72
C LYS A 72 14.11 -19.64 30.06
N TYR A 73 13.94 -18.58 29.29
CA TYR A 73 12.75 -18.29 28.49
C TYR A 73 13.14 -18.21 27.01
N TYR A 74 12.26 -18.66 26.13
CA TYR A 74 12.46 -18.63 24.68
C TYR A 74 11.34 -17.78 24.07
N LEU A 75 11.67 -16.68 23.39
CA LEU A 75 10.67 -15.81 22.74
C LEU A 75 10.53 -16.10 21.25
N GLY A 76 11.51 -16.77 20.64
CA GLY A 76 11.39 -17.28 19.30
C GLY A 76 10.17 -18.20 19.15
N SER A 77 9.56 -18.17 17.97
CA SER A 77 8.53 -19.14 17.59
C SER A 77 8.85 -19.73 16.23
N ASN A 78 8.94 -21.06 16.11
CA ASN A 78 9.23 -21.74 14.84
C ASN A 78 8.34 -22.95 14.65
N GLU A 79 7.92 -23.15 13.40
CA GLU A 79 7.24 -24.36 12.95
C GLU A 79 8.16 -25.11 12.00
N TYR A 80 8.26 -26.43 12.18
CA TYR A 80 9.08 -27.32 11.35
C TYR A 80 8.22 -28.26 10.50
N ARG A 81 8.83 -28.86 9.48
CA ARG A 81 8.18 -29.77 8.52
C ARG A 81 7.37 -30.90 9.15
N ASP A 82 7.83 -31.41 10.30
CA ASP A 82 7.18 -32.50 11.05
C ASP A 82 5.98 -32.05 11.89
N GLY A 83 5.63 -30.75 11.83
CA GLY A 83 4.58 -30.13 12.63
C GLY A 83 5.04 -29.69 14.02
N THR A 84 6.32 -29.85 14.36
CA THR A 84 6.87 -29.39 15.64
C THR A 84 6.82 -27.86 15.71
N LEU A 85 6.20 -27.34 16.77
CA LEU A 85 6.22 -25.93 17.13
C LEU A 85 7.19 -25.73 18.30
N ASN A 86 8.42 -25.30 18.02
CA ASN A 86 9.45 -25.11 19.04
C ASN A 86 10.55 -24.13 18.58
N PRO A 87 10.98 -23.17 19.40
CA PRO A 87 10.29 -22.67 20.59
C PRO A 87 8.88 -22.15 20.28
N ALA A 88 8.07 -21.93 21.32
CA ALA A 88 6.69 -21.47 21.26
C ALA A 88 6.53 -20.14 22.01
N GLY A 89 7.43 -19.20 21.74
CA GLY A 89 7.58 -17.97 22.52
C GLY A 89 6.43 -16.97 22.42
N PHE A 90 5.52 -17.12 21.45
CA PHE A 90 4.29 -16.33 21.36
C PHE A 90 3.44 -16.40 22.65
N GLY A 91 3.55 -17.47 23.46
CA GLY A 91 2.87 -17.57 24.76
C GLY A 91 3.36 -16.57 25.82
N HIS A 92 4.50 -15.91 25.58
CA HIS A 92 5.02 -14.83 26.43
C HIS A 92 4.63 -13.43 25.92
N LEU A 93 4.03 -13.32 24.74
CA LEU A 93 3.65 -12.05 24.14
C LEU A 93 2.44 -11.46 24.89
N GLU A 94 2.66 -10.30 25.52
CA GLU A 94 1.67 -9.57 26.30
C GLU A 94 0.87 -8.64 25.41
N THR A 95 1.55 -7.81 24.61
CA THR A 95 0.90 -6.94 23.62
C THR A 95 1.68 -6.86 22.32
N PHE A 96 0.96 -6.63 21.24
CA PHE A 96 1.51 -6.21 19.95
C PHE A 96 0.82 -4.92 19.52
N ARG A 97 1.58 -3.95 19.00
CA ARG A 97 1.01 -2.74 18.39
C ARG A 97 1.81 -2.28 17.18
N LEU A 98 1.13 -1.60 16.26
CA LEU A 98 1.77 -0.79 15.22
C LEU A 98 1.81 0.67 15.67
N GLU A 99 2.97 1.11 16.14
CA GLU A 99 3.20 2.49 16.53
C GLU A 99 3.73 3.27 15.32
N GLU A 100 2.90 4.12 14.71
CA GLU A 100 3.21 4.79 13.43
C GLU A 100 3.56 3.81 12.30
N GLY A 101 2.95 2.63 12.32
CA GLY A 101 3.24 1.57 11.35
C GLY A 101 4.49 0.73 11.68
N PHE A 102 5.21 1.02 12.76
CA PHE A 102 6.34 0.20 13.22
C PHE A 102 5.89 -0.83 14.27
N PRO A 103 6.25 -2.12 14.12
CA PRO A 103 5.83 -3.14 15.06
C PRO A 103 6.57 -3.03 16.39
N VAL A 104 5.80 -3.07 17.46
CA VAL A 104 6.28 -3.12 18.84
C VAL A 104 5.63 -4.31 19.55
N PHE A 105 6.49 -5.15 20.13
CA PHE A 105 6.12 -6.34 20.88
C PHE A 105 6.48 -6.10 22.35
N THR A 106 5.59 -6.47 23.26
CA THR A 106 5.91 -6.51 24.69
C THR A 106 5.77 -7.95 25.19
N TYR A 107 6.77 -8.43 25.90
CA TYR A 107 6.80 -9.78 26.46
C TYR A 107 6.81 -9.72 27.96
N HIS A 108 5.94 -10.48 28.61
CA HIS A 108 5.88 -10.56 30.07
C HIS A 108 6.42 -11.92 30.55
N LEU A 109 7.45 -11.88 31.40
CA LEU A 109 8.22 -13.05 31.84
C LEU A 109 8.29 -13.11 33.35
N GLY A 110 8.17 -14.30 33.95
CA GLY A 110 8.38 -14.49 35.39
C GLY A 110 7.14 -14.34 36.29
N GLY A 111 5.93 -14.21 35.74
CA GLY A 111 4.69 -14.11 36.53
C GLY A 111 4.43 -12.70 37.04
N ILE A 112 3.72 -12.53 38.16
CA ILE A 112 3.23 -11.21 38.63
C ILE A 112 4.38 -10.25 38.98
N ASP A 113 5.45 -10.74 39.61
CA ASP A 113 6.67 -9.97 39.93
C ASP A 113 7.72 -10.09 38.82
N GLY A 114 7.24 -10.28 37.59
CA GLY A 114 8.05 -10.51 36.41
C GLY A 114 8.71 -9.28 35.84
N ILE A 115 9.30 -9.45 34.66
CA ILE A 115 9.88 -8.38 33.85
C ILE A 115 9.11 -8.23 32.54
N VAL A 116 9.13 -7.00 32.00
CA VAL A 116 8.56 -6.70 30.68
C VAL A 116 9.67 -6.30 29.71
N LEU A 117 9.84 -7.08 28.65
CA LEU A 117 10.77 -6.78 27.55
C LEU A 117 10.00 -6.18 26.37
N GLU A 118 10.41 -4.99 25.94
CA GLU A 118 9.92 -4.37 24.70
C GLU A 118 10.90 -4.67 23.55
N LYS A 119 10.35 -5.10 22.40
CA LYS A 119 11.06 -5.24 21.12
C LYS A 119 10.41 -4.30 20.09
N ARG A 120 11.19 -3.43 19.46
CA ARG A 120 10.74 -2.51 18.40
C ARG A 120 11.54 -2.75 17.13
N ILE A 121 10.87 -2.67 15.97
CA ILE A 121 11.53 -2.83 14.66
C ILE A 121 11.20 -1.63 13.77
N TRP A 122 12.20 -1.04 13.12
CA TRP A 122 11.98 0.01 12.11
C TRP A 122 13.03 -0.05 11.00
N MET A 123 12.66 0.52 9.85
CA MET A 123 13.57 0.77 8.73
C MET A 123 13.58 2.28 8.43
N PRO A 124 14.73 2.96 8.42
CA PRO A 124 14.81 4.33 7.95
C PRO A 124 14.55 4.38 6.44
N ARG A 125 13.90 5.45 5.98
CA ARG A 125 13.66 5.66 4.55
C ARG A 125 14.99 5.88 3.82
N GLY A 126 15.15 5.24 2.66
CA GLY A 126 16.31 5.38 1.79
C GLY A 126 17.49 4.48 2.10
N TYR A 127 17.39 3.55 3.06
CA TYR A 127 18.46 2.61 3.39
C TYR A 127 17.97 1.17 3.46
N ASN A 128 18.76 0.23 2.98
CA ASN A 128 18.58 -1.21 3.17
C ASN A 128 19.09 -1.62 4.56
N THR A 129 18.50 -1.03 5.59
CA THR A 129 18.85 -1.24 6.99
C THR A 129 17.59 -1.50 7.82
N THR A 130 17.63 -2.49 8.68
CA THR A 130 16.61 -2.76 9.69
C THR A 130 17.24 -2.65 11.08
N TYR A 131 16.60 -1.87 11.94
CA TYR A 131 16.95 -1.78 13.35
C TYR A 131 15.97 -2.61 14.18
N ILE A 132 16.51 -3.39 15.12
CA ILE A 132 15.73 -4.13 16.11
C ILE A 132 16.22 -3.71 17.49
N GLN A 133 15.36 -3.07 18.27
CA GLN A 133 15.71 -2.55 19.58
C GLN A 133 15.02 -3.34 20.69
N TYR A 134 15.79 -3.70 21.72
CA TYR A 134 15.34 -4.38 22.93
C TYR A 134 15.54 -3.47 24.14
N ARG A 135 14.52 -3.37 25.00
CA ARG A 135 14.55 -2.57 26.22
C ARG A 135 13.79 -3.28 27.35
N LEU A 136 14.36 -3.27 28.54
CA LEU A 136 13.67 -3.74 29.76
C LEU A 136 12.90 -2.58 30.38
N LEU A 137 11.58 -2.71 30.49
CA LEU A 137 10.73 -1.64 31.04
C LEU A 137 10.88 -1.56 32.57
N SER A 138 10.85 -0.35 33.11
CA SER A 138 10.74 -0.15 34.56
C SER A 138 9.35 -0.52 35.08
N ALA A 139 9.22 -0.78 36.38
CA ALA A 139 7.93 -1.15 36.99
C ALA A 139 6.81 -0.11 36.74
N ASN A 140 7.16 1.18 36.71
CA ASN A 140 6.22 2.27 36.41
C ASN A 140 5.77 2.26 34.94
N GLU A 141 6.66 1.92 34.00
CA GLU A 141 6.33 1.83 32.58
C GLU A 141 5.51 0.57 32.28
N ALA A 142 5.84 -0.56 32.92
CA ALA A 142 5.12 -1.82 32.81
C ALA A 142 3.67 -1.71 33.34
N GLY A 143 3.43 -0.89 34.37
CA GLY A 143 2.08 -0.62 34.87
C GLY A 143 1.19 0.12 33.84
N ASN A 144 1.80 0.93 32.96
CA ASN A 144 1.08 1.71 31.95
C ASN A 144 0.73 0.87 30.70
N THR A 145 1.43 -0.25 30.47
CA THR A 145 1.11 -1.21 29.41
C THR A 145 -0.01 -2.19 29.79
N ASN A 146 -0.34 -2.33 31.08
CA ASN A 146 -1.31 -3.31 31.60
C ASN A 146 -2.77 -2.80 31.72
N GLY A 147 -3.14 -1.75 30.98
CA GLY A 147 -4.56 -1.48 30.70
C GLY A 147 -5.45 -1.00 31.85
N ASN A 148 -5.10 0.11 32.53
CA ASN A 148 -6.11 0.91 33.22
C ASN A 148 -6.13 2.37 32.70
N ARG A 149 -7.30 2.77 32.20
CA ARG A 149 -7.57 3.93 31.32
C ARG A 149 -7.27 5.29 31.98
N ASN A 150 -6.51 6.14 31.27
CA ASN A 150 -6.90 7.53 30.94
C ASN A 150 -5.86 8.19 30.03
N TRP A 151 -6.00 8.04 28.71
CA TRP A 151 -5.24 8.86 27.76
C TRP A 151 -5.90 10.23 27.60
N SER A 152 -5.65 11.12 28.57
CA SER A 152 -5.94 12.55 28.42
C SER A 152 -4.67 13.36 28.60
N ARG A 153 -4.24 13.96 27.48
CA ARG A 153 -3.30 15.09 27.35
C ARG A 153 -1.84 14.84 27.76
N TYR A 154 -1.05 14.41 26.80
CA TYR A 154 0.26 15.05 26.55
C TYR A 154 0.19 15.78 25.22
N ARG A 155 -0.37 17.01 25.26
CA ARG A 155 -0.15 18.02 24.22
C ARG A 155 1.03 18.86 24.73
N GLY A 156 2.04 19.01 23.88
CA GLY A 156 3.37 19.48 24.27
C GLY A 156 3.39 20.83 24.97
N GLU A 157 4.30 20.93 25.94
CA GLU A 157 4.93 22.17 26.38
C GLU A 157 6.21 21.79 27.13
N HIS A 158 7.37 21.99 26.50
CA HIS A 158 8.63 22.14 27.21
C HIS A 158 9.46 23.21 26.50
N LEU A 159 9.25 24.45 26.91
CA LEU A 159 10.22 25.53 26.75
C LEU A 159 10.36 26.29 28.07
N ALA A 160 11.64 26.45 28.43
CA ALA A 160 12.24 27.47 29.29
C ALA A 160 12.12 27.38 30.83
N ARG A 161 13.29 27.06 31.41
CA ARG A 161 14.04 27.78 32.46
C ARG A 161 13.38 28.04 33.82
N GLU A 162 14.03 27.53 34.87
CA GLU A 162 14.78 28.29 35.90
C GLU A 162 15.23 27.30 37.01
N SER A 163 16.53 27.06 37.19
CA SER A 163 17.48 27.79 38.07
C SER A 163 17.71 27.09 39.41
N GLY A 164 18.99 27.03 39.78
CA GLY A 164 19.65 26.26 40.85
C GLY A 164 18.88 25.96 42.14
N ARG A 165 19.06 24.71 42.60
CA ARG A 165 19.34 24.39 44.00
C ARG A 165 20.16 23.10 44.08
N ASP A 166 21.41 23.26 44.51
CA ASP A 166 22.17 22.21 45.19
C ASP A 166 21.33 21.62 46.32
N VAL A 167 21.00 20.33 46.22
CA VAL A 167 20.63 19.50 47.36
C VAL A 167 21.34 18.17 47.16
N GLY A 168 22.21 17.86 48.11
CA GLY A 168 23.24 16.85 47.99
C GLY A 168 22.76 15.41 47.92
N ASN A 169 23.73 14.56 47.55
CA ASN A 169 23.85 13.13 47.80
C ASN A 169 22.74 12.53 48.69
N ALA A 170 21.63 12.16 48.06
CA ALA A 170 20.78 11.11 48.58
C ALA A 170 21.32 9.79 47.99
N ALA A 171 22.07 9.07 48.81
CA ALA A 171 22.43 7.68 48.56
C ALA A 171 21.14 6.87 48.33
N TYR A 172 20.92 6.44 47.09
CA TYR A 172 19.86 5.49 46.76
C TYR A 172 20.28 4.10 47.26
N PRO A 173 19.40 3.32 47.92
CA PRO A 173 19.75 1.99 48.36
C PRO A 173 19.97 1.09 47.14
N GLU A 174 21.12 0.44 47.13
CA GLU A 174 21.66 -0.54 46.20
C GLU A 174 20.83 -1.86 46.22
N ALA A 175 19.52 -1.78 46.02
CA ALA A 175 18.70 -2.94 45.74
C ALA A 175 19.05 -3.43 44.33
N ALA A 176 19.59 -4.65 44.23
CA ALA A 176 20.03 -5.27 42.98
C ALA A 176 18.95 -5.13 41.90
N GLN A 177 19.18 -4.27 40.92
CA GLN A 177 18.27 -4.16 39.79
C GLN A 177 18.22 -5.52 39.06
N PRO A 178 17.05 -5.98 38.61
CA PRO A 178 16.94 -7.26 37.92
C PRO A 178 17.75 -7.23 36.63
N ILE A 179 18.83 -8.02 36.56
CA ILE A 179 19.65 -8.15 35.36
C ILE A 179 19.12 -9.30 34.52
N LEU A 180 18.84 -9.01 33.26
CA LEU A 180 18.43 -9.95 32.23
C LEU A 180 19.62 -10.30 31.36
N SER A 181 19.91 -11.60 31.19
CA SER A 181 20.85 -12.04 30.16
C SER A 181 20.09 -12.42 28.88
N LEU A 182 20.41 -11.76 27.77
CA LEU A 182 19.78 -11.94 26.48
C LEU A 182 20.77 -12.58 25.51
N THR A 183 20.37 -13.67 24.85
CA THR A 183 21.07 -14.29 23.72
C THR A 183 20.20 -14.19 22.48
N LEU A 184 20.76 -13.66 21.39
CA LEU A 184 20.06 -13.46 20.12
C LEU A 184 20.66 -14.37 19.05
N LEU A 185 19.80 -15.09 18.34
CA LEU A 185 20.13 -16.03 17.28
C LEU A 185 19.64 -15.45 15.93
N PRO A 186 20.47 -14.65 15.23
CA PRO A 186 20.12 -14.09 13.92
C PRO A 186 20.19 -15.15 12.82
N PHE A 187 19.03 -15.56 12.30
CA PHE A 187 18.94 -16.53 11.21
C PHE A 187 19.05 -15.86 9.85
N SER A 188 20.16 -16.12 9.18
CA SER A 188 20.50 -15.66 7.84
C SER A 188 19.95 -16.59 6.76
N ALA A 189 19.49 -15.99 5.68
CA ALA A 189 19.21 -16.72 4.45
C ALA A 189 19.52 -15.78 3.30
N TYR A 190 20.59 -16.06 2.54
CA TYR A 190 20.98 -15.24 1.40
C TYR A 190 20.46 -15.92 0.14
N ARG A 191 19.28 -15.46 -0.27
CA ARG A 191 18.55 -16.06 -1.38
C ARG A 191 17.56 -15.05 -1.95
N ARG A 192 17.04 -15.38 -3.14
CA ARG A 192 15.85 -14.69 -3.66
C ARG A 192 14.74 -14.76 -2.62
N TYR A 193 14.09 -13.62 -2.42
CA TYR A 193 13.10 -13.44 -1.36
C TYR A 193 11.91 -14.42 -1.42
N ASN A 194 11.60 -14.98 -2.58
CA ASN A 194 10.46 -15.89 -2.80
C ASN A 194 10.86 -17.36 -3.10
N GLN A 195 12.13 -17.72 -2.94
CA GLN A 195 12.62 -19.09 -3.16
C GLN A 195 13.07 -19.71 -1.84
N PRO A 196 13.15 -21.05 -1.72
CA PRO A 196 13.75 -21.69 -0.56
C PRO A 196 15.29 -21.68 -0.64
N GLN A 197 15.95 -21.71 0.52
CA GLN A 197 17.36 -21.99 0.71
C GLN A 197 17.49 -23.41 1.27
N TYR A 198 18.43 -24.17 0.73
CA TYR A 198 18.76 -25.49 1.24
C TYR A 198 20.16 -25.46 1.82
N GLY A 199 20.29 -25.87 3.07
CA GLY A 199 21.58 -25.89 3.75
C GLY A 199 22.50 -26.96 3.20
N ASN A 200 23.80 -26.81 3.45
CA ASN A 200 24.78 -27.85 3.19
C ASN A 200 25.88 -27.78 4.25
N ASN A 201 26.23 -28.92 4.85
CA ASN A 201 27.28 -29.00 5.86
C ASN A 201 28.68 -28.71 5.30
N ASP A 202 28.89 -28.84 3.98
CA ASP A 202 30.17 -28.55 3.33
C ASP A 202 30.27 -27.08 2.85
N TRP A 203 29.16 -26.35 2.82
CA TRP A 203 29.11 -24.95 2.39
C TRP A 203 28.78 -24.04 3.57
N HIS A 204 29.63 -23.03 3.74
CA HIS A 204 29.45 -22.02 4.78
C HIS A 204 29.57 -20.63 4.20
N PHE A 205 28.83 -19.71 4.81
CA PHE A 205 29.00 -18.29 4.60
C PHE A 205 30.37 -17.86 5.13
N GLN A 206 31.02 -16.95 4.41
CA GLN A 206 32.19 -16.26 4.92
C GLN A 206 31.71 -15.23 5.96
N VAL A 207 32.17 -15.37 7.20
CA VAL A 207 31.80 -14.50 8.33
C VAL A 207 33.02 -13.76 8.83
N GLN A 208 33.11 -12.47 8.53
CA GLN A 208 34.16 -11.59 9.03
C GLN A 208 33.74 -10.97 10.36
N LEU A 209 34.57 -11.12 11.40
CA LEU A 209 34.28 -10.67 12.76
C LEU A 209 34.70 -9.22 13.00
N HIS A 210 33.83 -8.45 13.63
CA HIS A 210 34.11 -7.08 14.05
C HIS A 210 33.93 -6.93 15.56
N SER A 211 35.01 -6.57 16.26
CA SER A 211 35.02 -6.38 17.72
C SER A 211 35.96 -5.25 18.12
N ASN A 212 35.74 -4.66 19.29
CA ASN A 212 36.70 -3.73 19.89
C ASN A 212 38.04 -4.47 20.22
N ALA A 213 39.17 -3.80 20.00
CA ALA A 213 40.52 -4.37 20.08
C ALA A 213 40.89 -4.96 21.46
N GLU A 214 40.29 -4.46 22.55
CA GLU A 214 40.58 -4.91 23.92
C GLU A 214 40.14 -6.36 24.21
N HIS A 215 39.15 -6.90 23.47
CA HIS A 215 38.65 -8.26 23.71
C HIS A 215 39.49 -9.37 23.08
N ARG A 216 40.42 -9.06 22.16
CA ARG A 216 41.29 -10.08 21.54
C ARG A 216 42.45 -10.54 22.43
N LEU A 217 42.76 -9.82 23.51
CA LEU A 217 43.90 -10.13 24.40
C LEU A 217 43.61 -11.19 25.49
N THR A 218 42.40 -11.77 25.53
CA THR A 218 42.00 -12.74 26.58
C THR A 218 41.54 -14.11 26.07
N GLY A 219 41.68 -14.38 24.76
CA GLY A 219 41.39 -15.69 24.15
C GLY A 219 42.66 -16.39 23.71
N GLU A 220 42.76 -17.69 23.98
CA GLU A 220 43.92 -18.55 23.78
C GLU A 220 44.55 -18.48 22.37
N LEU A 221 45.87 -18.62 22.35
CA LEU A 221 46.79 -18.61 21.20
C LEU A 221 46.27 -19.44 20.02
N TYR A 222 45.73 -18.75 19.01
CA TYR A 222 45.81 -19.21 17.63
C TYR A 222 46.59 -18.16 16.84
N GLN A 223 47.84 -18.49 16.50
CA GLN A 223 48.65 -17.74 15.55
C GLN A 223 47.97 -17.85 14.17
N VAL A 224 47.44 -16.74 13.69
CA VAL A 224 47.22 -16.52 12.26
C VAL A 224 48.22 -15.44 11.87
N GLU A 225 49.27 -15.84 11.17
CA GLU A 225 50.24 -14.94 10.55
C GLU A 225 49.55 -14.20 9.39
N ASP A 226 49.81 -12.89 9.36
CA ASP A 226 49.82 -12.00 8.18
C ASP A 226 48.62 -11.99 7.22
N GLU A 227 47.61 -11.17 7.52
CA GLU A 227 46.99 -10.26 6.53
C GLU A 227 46.62 -8.93 7.21
N GLU A 228 47.22 -7.83 6.76
CA GLU A 228 46.82 -6.45 7.09
C GLU A 228 45.43 -6.15 6.49
N GLU A 229 44.36 -6.72 7.05
CA GLU A 229 42.99 -6.33 6.69
C GLU A 229 42.58 -5.05 7.42
N ASN A 230 41.99 -4.10 6.68
CA ASN A 230 41.44 -2.84 7.18
C ASN A 230 40.47 -3.02 8.37
N TYR A 231 40.98 -2.92 9.60
CA TYR A 231 40.15 -2.97 10.81
C TYR A 231 39.53 -1.59 11.10
N LEU A 232 38.20 -1.52 11.14
CA LEU A 232 37.47 -0.39 11.71
C LEU A 232 37.43 -0.53 13.24
N PRO A 233 38.06 0.38 14.03
CA PRO A 233 37.97 0.32 15.48
C PRO A 233 36.54 0.63 15.93
N LEU A 234 35.84 -0.39 16.41
CA LEU A 234 34.47 -0.25 16.91
C LEU A 234 34.45 0.38 18.32
N PRO A 235 33.45 1.21 18.64
CA PRO A 235 33.24 1.73 20.00
C PRO A 235 33.04 0.61 21.04
N LYS A 236 33.31 0.91 22.32
CA LYS A 236 32.98 0.00 23.43
C LYS A 236 31.47 -0.24 23.48
N GLY A 237 31.06 -1.50 23.66
CA GLY A 237 29.64 -1.91 23.63
C GLY A 237 29.13 -2.26 22.22
N VAL A 238 30.01 -2.27 21.21
CA VAL A 238 29.68 -2.61 19.82
C VAL A 238 30.45 -3.84 19.35
N THR A 239 29.74 -4.77 18.71
CA THR A 239 30.31 -5.97 18.09
C THR A 239 29.41 -6.43 16.95
N GLY A 240 29.94 -7.16 15.98
CA GLY A 240 29.16 -7.64 14.87
C GLY A 240 29.93 -8.55 13.93
N CYS A 241 29.31 -8.83 12.80
CA CYS A 241 29.92 -9.55 11.71
C CYS A 241 29.46 -9.00 10.36
N THR A 242 30.31 -9.17 9.35
CA THR A 242 29.94 -9.04 7.94
C THR A 242 29.85 -10.44 7.36
N ILE A 243 28.77 -10.70 6.64
CA ILE A 243 28.41 -12.01 6.10
C ILE A 243 28.44 -11.91 4.58
N ARG A 244 29.14 -12.84 3.93
CA ARG A 244 29.14 -13.03 2.48
C ARG A 244 28.81 -14.48 2.17
N ALA A 245 27.81 -14.70 1.31
CA ALA A 245 27.31 -16.04 1.02
C ALA A 245 28.29 -16.88 0.17
N TRP A 246 28.90 -16.28 -0.84
CA TRP A 246 29.94 -16.87 -1.68
C TRP A 246 30.80 -15.77 -2.30
N ASP A 247 31.90 -16.12 -2.94
CA ASP A 247 32.76 -15.13 -3.60
C ASP A 247 32.01 -14.39 -4.73
N GLY A 248 31.97 -13.06 -4.66
CA GLY A 248 31.16 -12.21 -5.55
C GLY A 248 29.72 -11.93 -5.08
N ALA A 249 29.23 -12.55 -3.99
CA ALA A 249 27.97 -12.13 -3.37
C ALA A 249 28.11 -10.76 -2.70
N SER A 250 27.07 -9.91 -2.78
CA SER A 250 27.03 -8.65 -2.05
C SER A 250 27.03 -8.93 -0.54
N PRO A 251 28.00 -8.42 0.23
CA PRO A 251 28.03 -8.64 1.67
C PRO A 251 26.91 -7.85 2.37
N TYR A 252 26.53 -8.28 3.55
CA TYR A 252 25.70 -7.53 4.48
C TYR A 252 26.20 -7.73 5.91
N SER A 253 25.85 -6.84 6.81
CA SER A 253 26.38 -6.85 8.17
C SER A 253 25.29 -6.90 9.23
N ILE A 254 25.61 -7.52 10.36
CA ILE A 254 24.80 -7.54 11.57
C ILE A 254 25.65 -7.04 12.73
N PHE A 255 25.23 -5.94 13.35
CA PHE A 255 25.88 -5.36 14.52
C PHE A 255 24.94 -5.30 15.72
N ALA A 256 25.50 -5.47 16.91
CA ALA A 256 24.85 -5.19 18.17
C ALA A 256 25.51 -3.97 18.82
N VAL A 257 24.70 -2.98 19.16
CA VAL A 257 25.07 -1.75 19.85
C VAL A 257 24.34 -1.73 21.19
N GLY A 258 25.07 -1.88 22.29
CA GLY A 258 24.52 -1.80 23.64
C GLY A 258 25.29 -0.82 24.52
N HIS A 259 24.81 -0.65 25.75
CA HIS A 259 25.54 0.12 26.75
C HIS A 259 26.96 -0.47 26.95
N PRO A 260 28.00 0.34 27.23
CA PRO A 260 29.35 -0.17 27.48
C PRO A 260 29.45 -1.27 28.56
N ASP A 261 28.52 -1.27 29.51
CA ASP A 261 28.45 -2.25 30.61
C ASP A 261 27.52 -3.45 30.32
N SER A 262 26.83 -3.46 29.17
CA SER A 262 25.98 -4.58 28.74
C SER A 262 26.79 -5.81 28.32
N GLN A 263 28.12 -5.76 28.33
CA GLN A 263 29.01 -6.89 28.00
C GLN A 263 28.62 -7.55 26.65
N VAL A 264 28.30 -6.72 25.66
CA VAL A 264 27.84 -7.18 24.35
C VAL A 264 28.97 -7.94 23.66
N ARG A 265 28.69 -9.17 23.24
CA ARG A 265 29.65 -10.03 22.53
C ARG A 265 28.98 -10.78 21.39
N PHE A 266 29.70 -10.96 20.29
CA PHE A 266 29.35 -11.88 19.22
C PHE A 266 30.21 -13.14 19.31
N ILE A 267 29.59 -14.31 19.25
CA ILE A 267 30.26 -15.61 19.27
C ILE A 267 29.94 -16.30 17.93
N PRO A 268 30.91 -16.47 17.01
CA PRO A 268 30.67 -17.18 15.76
C PRO A 268 30.32 -18.64 16.04
N THR A 269 29.36 -19.17 15.29
CA THR A 269 28.94 -20.58 15.38
C THR A 269 29.00 -21.27 14.02
N GLY A 270 28.43 -20.63 12.99
CA GLY A 270 28.40 -21.16 11.62
C GLY A 270 27.62 -22.47 11.46
N VAL A 271 26.39 -22.53 11.95
CA VAL A 271 25.58 -23.77 11.96
C VAL A 271 24.28 -23.63 11.16
N TRP A 272 23.87 -24.72 10.52
CA TRP A 272 22.60 -24.81 9.78
C TRP A 272 21.46 -25.32 10.66
N TYR A 273 20.29 -24.69 10.52
CA TYR A 273 19.02 -25.14 11.07
C TYR A 273 18.11 -25.55 9.92
N TRP A 274 17.47 -26.70 10.06
CA TRP A 274 16.84 -27.41 8.95
C TRP A 274 15.33 -27.41 9.03
N HIS A 275 14.69 -27.46 7.87
CA HIS A 275 13.30 -27.82 7.68
C HIS A 275 12.27 -26.89 8.34
N PHE A 276 12.50 -25.57 8.35
CA PHE A 276 11.47 -24.62 8.77
C PHE A 276 10.30 -24.67 7.79
N LEU A 277 9.08 -24.70 8.32
CA LEU A 277 7.84 -24.76 7.54
C LEU A 277 7.26 -23.36 7.34
N ARG A 278 6.96 -23.02 6.09
CA ARG A 278 6.20 -21.84 5.67
C ARG A 278 4.75 -22.23 5.43
N ARG A 279 3.93 -22.22 6.48
CA ARG A 279 2.55 -22.73 6.44
C ARG A 279 1.68 -22.11 5.34
N HIS A 280 1.77 -20.79 5.11
CA HIS A 280 1.00 -20.15 4.04
C HIS A 280 1.45 -20.61 2.65
N ASP A 281 2.74 -20.88 2.46
CA ASP A 281 3.23 -21.44 1.19
C ASP A 281 2.82 -22.89 1.01
N GLN A 282 2.80 -23.68 2.09
CA GLN A 282 2.30 -25.06 2.05
C GLN A 282 0.83 -25.10 1.65
N ALA A 283 -0.01 -24.27 2.28
CA ALA A 283 -1.43 -24.16 1.95
C ALA A 283 -1.65 -23.70 0.49
N ALA A 284 -0.73 -22.89 -0.04
CA ALA A 284 -0.74 -22.44 -1.43
C ALA A 284 -0.05 -23.42 -2.41
N HIS A 285 0.31 -24.64 -1.97
CA HIS A 285 1.02 -25.65 -2.77
C HIS A 285 2.34 -25.17 -3.38
N ARG A 286 3.03 -24.24 -2.72
CA ARG A 286 4.36 -23.72 -3.10
C ARG A 286 5.48 -24.40 -2.32
N PRO A 287 6.76 -24.27 -2.74
CA PRO A 287 7.88 -24.68 -1.92
C PRO A 287 7.78 -24.02 -0.54
N ALA A 288 7.64 -24.85 0.50
CA ALA A 288 7.29 -24.40 1.84
C ALA A 288 8.35 -24.74 2.89
N ILE A 289 9.42 -25.45 2.51
CA ILE A 289 10.49 -25.86 3.42
C ILE A 289 11.72 -25.01 3.13
N ASP A 290 12.32 -24.45 4.18
CA ASP A 290 13.47 -23.53 4.11
C ASP A 290 14.48 -23.89 5.21
N ASP A 291 15.77 -23.82 4.90
CA ASP A 291 16.86 -23.99 5.84
C ASP A 291 17.53 -22.64 6.13
N LEU A 292 17.84 -22.37 7.39
CA LEU A 292 18.39 -21.09 7.83
C LEU A 292 19.79 -21.28 8.42
N TYR A 293 20.69 -20.36 8.07
CA TYR A 293 22.06 -20.37 8.58
C TYR A 293 22.20 -19.45 9.79
N LEU A 294 22.87 -19.91 10.85
CA LEU A 294 23.18 -19.12 12.03
C LEU A 294 24.68 -18.76 12.02
N PRO A 295 25.06 -17.52 11.63
CA PRO A 295 26.46 -17.11 11.56
C PRO A 295 27.12 -17.07 12.93
N GLY A 296 26.35 -16.76 13.97
CA GLY A 296 26.81 -16.68 15.35
C GLY A 296 25.69 -16.17 16.25
N VAL A 297 25.99 -16.03 17.54
CA VAL A 297 25.04 -15.54 18.55
C VAL A 297 25.54 -14.26 19.20
N PHE A 298 24.62 -13.31 19.43
CA PHE A 298 24.91 -12.13 20.23
C PHE A 298 24.49 -12.37 21.68
N LYS A 299 25.32 -12.01 22.64
CA LYS A 299 24.97 -12.05 24.07
C LYS A 299 25.14 -10.67 24.69
N ALA A 300 24.18 -10.26 25.50
CA ALA A 300 24.19 -8.98 26.21
C ALA A 300 23.45 -9.08 27.54
N LYS A 301 23.75 -8.14 28.45
CA LYS A 301 23.01 -7.91 29.69
C LYS A 301 22.18 -6.65 29.58
N LEU A 302 20.93 -6.73 30.05
CA LEU A 302 19.99 -5.62 30.12
C LEU A 302 19.51 -5.44 31.57
N TRP A 303 19.18 -4.21 31.93
CA TRP A 303 18.58 -3.84 33.23
C TRP A 303 17.50 -2.79 32.99
N PRO A 304 16.59 -2.56 33.95
CA PRO A 304 15.50 -1.60 33.75
C PRO A 304 16.02 -0.17 33.60
N GLY A 305 15.48 0.57 32.65
CA GLY A 305 15.73 2.00 32.47
C GLY A 305 16.18 2.39 31.07
N GLU A 306 16.03 3.68 30.74
CA GLU A 306 16.25 4.20 29.38
C GLU A 306 17.69 4.07 28.86
N ASN A 307 18.67 3.91 29.75
CA ASN A 307 20.09 3.84 29.39
C ASN A 307 20.55 2.42 29.03
N SER A 308 19.74 1.39 29.31
CA SER A 308 20.05 -0.02 29.01
C SER A 308 19.25 -0.50 27.79
N VAL A 309 19.71 -0.10 26.62
CA VAL A 309 19.09 -0.43 25.34
C VAL A 309 20.08 -1.24 24.50
N LEU A 310 19.61 -2.33 23.91
CA LEU A 310 20.36 -3.09 22.91
C LEU A 310 19.71 -2.89 21.55
N THR A 311 20.46 -2.39 20.58
CA THR A 311 19.99 -2.22 19.19
C THR A 311 20.80 -3.12 18.27
N ILE A 312 20.10 -3.99 17.52
CA ILE A 312 20.66 -4.75 16.42
C ILE A 312 20.47 -3.97 15.13
N ILE A 313 21.53 -3.85 14.35
CA ILE A 313 21.57 -3.22 13.03
C ILE A 313 21.83 -4.32 12.01
N ALA A 314 20.83 -4.65 11.19
CA ALA A 314 21.02 -5.51 10.03
C ALA A 314 21.03 -4.62 8.78
N SER A 315 22.14 -4.59 8.03
CA SER A 315 22.30 -3.64 6.94
C SER A 315 23.02 -4.23 5.73
N ALA A 316 22.56 -3.88 4.53
CA ALA A 316 23.26 -4.10 3.27
C ALA A 316 24.02 -2.85 2.79
N GLU A 317 24.04 -1.79 3.59
CA GLU A 317 24.82 -0.58 3.32
C GLU A 317 26.32 -0.81 3.57
N GLU A 318 27.17 0.05 2.99
CA GLU A 318 28.61 0.01 3.26
C GLU A 318 28.89 0.28 4.75
N LEU A 319 29.85 -0.46 5.31
CA LEU A 319 30.19 -0.40 6.73
C LEU A 319 30.57 1.01 7.21
N SER A 320 31.22 1.80 6.35
CA SER A 320 31.61 3.20 6.59
C SER A 320 30.42 4.16 6.74
N SER A 321 29.24 3.79 6.24
CA SER A 321 28.02 4.59 6.30
C SER A 321 27.21 4.37 7.58
N LEU A 322 27.51 3.30 8.34
CA LEU A 322 26.76 2.94 9.53
C LEU A 322 27.15 3.81 10.72
N THR A 323 26.15 4.17 11.52
CA THR A 323 26.37 4.78 12.84
C THR A 323 26.20 3.76 13.96
N PHE A 324 27.12 3.81 14.92
CA PHE A 324 27.07 3.00 16.14
C PHE A 324 26.86 3.86 17.40
N ASN A 325 26.56 5.15 17.24
CA ASN A 325 26.32 6.05 18.35
C ASN A 325 24.88 5.84 18.90
N PRO A 326 24.70 5.47 20.19
CA PRO A 326 23.37 5.22 20.76
C PRO A 326 22.40 6.40 20.65
N ASP A 327 22.87 7.63 20.80
CA ASP A 327 22.03 8.82 20.64
C ASP A 327 21.57 8.94 19.19
N GLN A 328 22.45 8.77 18.20
CA GLN A 328 22.05 8.83 16.79
C GLN A 328 21.07 7.72 16.41
N LEU A 329 21.18 6.53 17.00
CA LEU A 329 20.20 5.45 16.83
C LEU A 329 18.84 5.81 17.44
N LYS A 330 18.82 6.41 18.63
CA LYS A 330 17.59 6.95 19.24
C LYS A 330 16.96 8.03 18.34
N HIS A 331 17.77 8.95 17.82
CA HIS A 331 17.31 9.98 16.88
C HIS A 331 16.79 9.37 15.57
N SER A 332 17.39 8.29 15.06
CA SER A 332 16.91 7.58 13.86
C SER A 332 15.49 7.03 14.05
N CYS A 333 15.22 6.41 15.20
CA CYS A 333 13.88 5.93 15.56
C CYS A 333 12.89 7.11 15.66
N THR A 334 13.22 8.13 16.45
CA THR A 334 12.36 9.32 16.62
C THR A 334 12.10 10.03 15.28
N ARG A 335 13.11 10.12 14.41
CA ARG A 335 12.97 10.70 13.07
C ARG A 335 12.03 9.88 12.19
N SER A 336 12.17 8.55 12.19
CA SER A 336 11.30 7.66 11.41
C SER A 336 9.84 7.78 11.85
N ILE A 337 9.59 7.86 13.16
CA ILE A 337 8.27 8.13 13.74
C ILE A 337 7.77 9.53 13.33
N ALA A 338 8.60 10.56 13.49
CA ALA A 338 8.24 11.92 13.14
C ALA A 338 7.95 12.10 11.64
N GLU A 339 8.65 11.39 10.76
CA GLU A 339 8.39 11.39 9.31
C GLU A 339 7.00 10.80 9.00
N GLN A 340 6.63 9.69 9.64
CA GLN A 340 5.29 9.09 9.47
C GLN A 340 4.17 9.98 10.03
N GLN A 341 4.43 10.65 11.16
CA GLN A 341 3.52 11.64 11.73
C GLN A 341 3.39 12.87 10.84
N GLN A 342 4.51 13.39 10.34
CA GLN A 342 4.55 14.55 9.47
C GLN A 342 3.79 14.28 8.17
N LEU A 343 3.98 13.10 7.57
CA LEU A 343 3.28 12.65 6.38
C LEU A 343 1.76 12.70 6.54
N ALA A 344 1.24 12.13 7.63
CA ALA A 344 -0.19 12.17 7.89
C ALA A 344 -0.65 13.60 8.22
N SER A 345 0.12 14.33 9.03
CA SER A 345 -0.26 15.67 9.47
C SER A 345 -0.21 16.72 8.35
N SER A 346 0.66 16.60 7.34
CA SER A 346 0.69 17.55 6.23
C SER A 346 -0.59 17.53 5.41
N ILE A 347 -1.28 16.38 5.40
CA ILE A 347 -2.57 16.18 4.74
C ILE A 347 -3.73 16.50 5.69
N LEU A 348 -3.59 16.19 6.99
CA LEU A 348 -4.62 16.36 8.02
C LEU A 348 -4.62 17.72 8.74
N GLN A 349 -3.58 18.54 8.58
CA GLN A 349 -3.52 19.85 9.25
C GLN A 349 -4.17 20.96 8.42
N PRO A 350 -4.72 21.99 9.09
CA PRO A 350 -5.37 23.10 8.41
C PRO A 350 -4.34 23.90 7.60
N GLN A 351 -4.55 24.03 6.30
CA GLN A 351 -3.69 24.85 5.46
C GLN A 351 -4.09 26.33 5.59
N ARG A 352 -3.12 27.17 5.97
CA ARG A 352 -3.30 28.62 6.11
C ARG A 352 -2.83 29.31 4.84
N TYR A 353 -3.73 30.07 4.22
CA TYR A 353 -3.41 30.90 3.07
C TYR A 353 -3.50 32.37 3.46
N PHE A 354 -2.47 33.13 3.10
CA PHE A 354 -2.45 34.57 3.23
C PHE A 354 -2.71 35.19 1.86
N GLY A 355 -3.87 35.83 1.71
CA GLY A 355 -4.26 36.57 0.49
C GLY A 355 -4.68 38.00 0.80
N GLU A 356 -5.09 38.75 -0.24
CA GLU A 356 -5.51 40.15 -0.12
C GLU A 356 -6.69 40.39 0.86
N GLY A 357 -7.42 39.32 1.23
CA GLY A 357 -8.52 39.33 2.20
C GLY A 357 -8.18 38.89 3.63
N GLY A 358 -6.90 38.65 3.96
CA GLY A 358 -6.46 38.16 5.27
C GLY A 358 -6.11 36.68 5.33
N GLU A 359 -5.97 36.13 6.54
CA GLU A 359 -5.65 34.72 6.77
C GLU A 359 -6.91 33.85 6.61
N THR A 360 -6.87 32.91 5.66
CA THR A 360 -7.92 31.89 5.49
C THR A 360 -7.35 30.53 5.86
N THR A 361 -8.04 29.81 6.75
CA THR A 361 -7.62 28.48 7.22
C THR A 361 -8.56 27.43 6.64
N HIS A 362 -8.02 26.55 5.79
CA HIS A 362 -8.73 25.41 5.22
C HIS A 362 -8.46 24.16 6.05
N TYR A 363 -9.47 23.66 6.76
CA TYR A 363 -9.38 22.40 7.48
C TYR A 363 -9.65 21.24 6.51
N PRO A 364 -8.79 20.20 6.48
CA PRO A 364 -9.12 18.98 5.76
C PRO A 364 -10.34 18.33 6.44
N GLN A 365 -11.30 17.92 5.63
CA GLN A 365 -12.53 17.34 6.17
C GLN A 365 -12.33 15.85 6.39
N ILE A 366 -12.42 15.43 7.65
CA ILE A 366 -12.42 14.02 8.03
C ILE A 366 -13.85 13.49 7.84
N LEU A 367 -14.01 12.46 7.01
CA LEU A 367 -15.29 11.79 6.82
C LEU A 367 -15.68 11.04 8.09
N SER A 368 -16.81 11.42 8.65
CA SER A 368 -17.42 10.65 9.73
C SER A 368 -18.12 9.43 9.15
N LEU A 369 -17.42 8.29 9.06
CA LEU A 369 -18.07 7.04 8.67
C LEU A 369 -18.96 6.51 9.82
N PRO A 370 -20.04 5.78 9.51
CA PRO A 370 -20.89 5.16 10.52
C PRO A 370 -20.08 4.34 11.54
N PRO A 371 -20.51 4.30 12.82
CA PRO A 371 -19.85 3.49 13.82
C PRO A 371 -19.93 2.00 13.43
N ASP A 372 -18.82 1.30 13.63
CA ASP A 372 -18.74 -0.15 13.49
C ASP A 372 -18.44 -0.75 14.87
N HIS A 373 -19.28 -1.66 15.34
CA HIS A 373 -19.08 -2.30 16.64
C HIS A 373 -17.87 -3.25 16.62
N ASP A 374 -17.42 -3.67 15.43
CA ASP A 374 -16.35 -4.64 15.25
C ASP A 374 -14.97 -3.99 15.02
N SER A 375 -14.89 -2.66 14.87
CA SER A 375 -13.64 -1.93 14.64
C SER A 375 -13.38 -0.90 15.76
N THR A 376 -12.18 -0.94 16.32
CA THR A 376 -11.71 0.03 17.31
C THR A 376 -11.07 1.27 16.66
N ILE A 377 -10.98 1.30 15.33
CA ILE A 377 -10.33 2.37 14.56
C ILE A 377 -11.35 3.48 14.27
N ASP A 378 -11.10 4.67 14.82
CA ASP A 378 -11.88 5.87 14.53
C ASP A 378 -11.62 6.41 13.11
N SER A 379 -12.41 7.40 12.69
CA SER A 379 -12.33 7.95 11.33
C SER A 379 -11.01 8.65 10.99
N GLU A 380 -10.41 9.35 11.96
CA GLU A 380 -9.18 10.10 11.75
C GLU A 380 -8.00 9.13 11.63
N GLU A 381 -7.94 8.14 12.52
CA GLU A 381 -6.96 7.07 12.49
C GLU A 381 -7.08 6.24 11.21
N TYR A 382 -8.30 5.93 10.77
CA TYR A 382 -8.50 5.19 9.53
C TYR A 382 -7.89 5.91 8.32
N LEU A 383 -8.13 7.23 8.19
CA LEU A 383 -7.53 8.03 7.13
C LEU A 383 -6.01 8.09 7.26
N ARG A 384 -5.49 8.23 8.49
CA ARG A 384 -4.05 8.20 8.76
C ARG A 384 -3.41 6.90 8.30
N LEU A 385 -3.98 5.76 8.66
CA LEU A 385 -3.49 4.44 8.25
C LEU A 385 -3.54 4.27 6.73
N LEU A 386 -4.59 4.78 6.08
CA LEU A 386 -4.72 4.74 4.62
C LEU A 386 -3.63 5.56 3.92
N ILE A 387 -3.29 6.76 4.44
CA ILE A 387 -2.19 7.59 3.95
C ILE A 387 -0.84 6.88 4.15
N GLN A 388 -0.62 6.29 5.32
CA GLN A 388 0.61 5.53 5.60
C GLN A 388 0.73 4.28 4.71
N ALA A 389 -0.38 3.60 4.41
CA ALA A 389 -0.41 2.49 3.47
C ALA A 389 -0.07 2.96 2.05
N ALA A 390 -0.64 4.08 1.61
CA ALA A 390 -0.40 4.67 0.29
C ALA A 390 1.07 5.05 0.09
N ASP A 391 1.71 5.67 1.08
CA ASP A 391 3.12 6.09 0.97
C ASP A 391 4.10 4.91 0.81
N ARG A 392 3.77 3.75 1.39
CA ARG A 392 4.61 2.55 1.25
C ARG A 392 4.78 2.17 -0.22
N PHE A 393 3.75 2.24 -1.05
CA PHE A 393 3.86 1.86 -2.46
C PHE A 393 4.66 2.84 -3.34
N LEU A 394 4.96 4.04 -2.85
CA LEU A 394 5.76 5.05 -3.56
C LEU A 394 7.25 4.85 -3.26
N VAL A 395 7.94 4.21 -4.19
CA VAL A 395 9.35 3.85 -4.06
C VAL A 395 10.22 4.65 -5.02
N ARG A 396 11.52 4.75 -4.72
CA ARG A 396 12.53 5.29 -5.63
C ARG A 396 13.35 4.16 -6.23
N ARG A 397 13.43 4.11 -7.56
CA ARG A 397 14.21 3.11 -8.30
C ARG A 397 15.16 3.77 -9.29
N VAL A 398 16.28 3.11 -9.52
CA VAL A 398 17.26 3.50 -10.52
C VAL A 398 16.82 2.92 -11.86
N LEU A 399 16.45 3.77 -12.82
CA LEU A 399 16.05 3.36 -14.16
C LEU A 399 17.06 3.86 -15.20
N PRO A 400 17.24 3.11 -16.31
CA PRO A 400 18.03 3.58 -17.44
C PRO A 400 17.34 4.77 -18.12
N ARG A 401 18.10 5.82 -18.43
CA ARG A 401 17.64 6.90 -19.31
C ARG A 401 17.44 6.36 -20.72
N SER A 402 16.23 6.53 -21.27
CA SER A 402 15.88 6.09 -22.62
C SER A 402 16.66 6.91 -23.67
N GLU A 403 17.55 6.27 -24.43
CA GLU A 403 18.22 6.88 -25.59
C GLU A 403 17.27 6.89 -26.81
N GLN A 404 16.50 7.96 -26.96
CA GLN A 404 16.00 8.39 -28.28
C GLN A 404 16.63 9.72 -28.76
N ALA A 405 17.60 10.25 -28.01
CA ALA A 405 18.29 11.50 -28.32
C ALA A 405 19.82 11.33 -28.29
N ASN A 406 20.37 10.43 -29.13
CA ASN A 406 21.69 10.61 -29.77
C ASN A 406 22.00 9.43 -30.70
N ARG A 407 21.77 9.59 -32.00
CA ARG A 407 22.49 8.81 -33.01
C ARG A 407 23.96 9.24 -32.94
N GLY A 408 24.78 8.58 -32.13
CA GLY A 408 26.23 8.82 -32.18
C GLY A 408 27.11 8.44 -30.99
N SER A 409 26.63 7.83 -29.90
CA SER A 409 27.53 7.43 -28.81
C SER A 409 27.11 6.09 -28.19
N PHE A 410 27.85 5.03 -28.49
CA PHE A 410 27.55 3.64 -28.11
C PHE A 410 28.07 3.24 -26.71
N PHE A 411 28.44 4.16 -25.81
CA PHE A 411 29.27 3.80 -24.65
C PHE A 411 28.87 4.28 -23.25
N TYR A 412 27.73 4.95 -23.02
CA TYR A 412 27.30 5.26 -21.64
C TYR A 412 25.76 5.23 -21.45
N LEU A 413 25.24 4.12 -20.92
CA LEU A 413 23.91 4.12 -20.30
C LEU A 413 23.97 5.02 -19.06
N SER A 414 23.23 6.12 -19.07
CA SER A 414 23.06 6.96 -17.88
C SER A 414 21.83 6.49 -17.10
N TYR A 415 21.95 6.44 -15.77
CA TYR A 415 20.88 6.01 -14.87
C TYR A 415 20.37 7.20 -14.07
N GLU A 416 19.08 7.19 -13.75
CA GLU A 416 18.49 8.18 -12.84
C GLU A 416 17.55 7.53 -11.83
N THR A 417 17.56 8.08 -10.62
CA THR A 417 16.66 7.66 -9.54
C THR A 417 15.32 8.38 -9.71
N VAL A 418 14.26 7.62 -9.96
CA VAL A 418 12.92 8.15 -10.22
C VAL A 418 11.87 7.55 -9.28
N PRO A 419 10.78 8.30 -8.99
CA PRO A 419 9.63 7.73 -8.30
C PRO A 419 8.94 6.68 -9.17
N VAL A 420 8.57 5.56 -8.56
CA VAL A 420 7.83 4.44 -9.16
C VAL A 420 6.77 3.98 -8.16
N ILE A 421 5.63 3.51 -8.67
CA ILE A 421 4.58 2.88 -7.87
C ILE A 421 4.77 1.36 -7.95
N LEU A 422 5.00 0.72 -6.81
CA LEU A 422 5.07 -0.73 -6.71
C LEU A 422 3.64 -1.31 -6.67
N ALA A 423 3.39 -2.43 -7.35
CA ALA A 423 2.06 -3.04 -7.36
C ALA A 423 1.77 -3.89 -6.11
N ASP A 424 2.80 -4.62 -5.65
CA ASP A 424 2.76 -5.53 -4.51
C ASP A 424 4.20 -5.77 -3.98
N TYR A 425 4.34 -5.76 -2.65
CA TYR A 425 5.59 -5.99 -1.94
C TYR A 425 6.03 -7.46 -1.88
N PHE A 426 5.11 -8.41 -1.74
CA PHE A 426 5.43 -9.84 -1.67
C PHE A 426 5.50 -10.50 -3.06
N GLY A 427 4.99 -9.83 -4.08
CA GLY A 427 5.27 -10.15 -5.48
C GLY A 427 6.47 -9.40 -6.07
N GLN A 428 6.94 -8.33 -5.41
CA GLN A 428 7.94 -7.37 -5.95
C GLN A 428 7.65 -7.02 -7.42
N ARG A 429 6.36 -6.85 -7.76
CA ARG A 429 5.91 -6.69 -9.14
C ARG A 429 5.81 -5.23 -9.50
N ASP A 430 6.40 -4.88 -10.64
CA ASP A 430 6.09 -3.64 -11.34
C ASP A 430 4.97 -3.93 -12.33
N SER A 431 3.91 -3.14 -12.26
CA SER A 431 2.84 -3.18 -13.26
C SER A 431 2.54 -1.75 -13.69
N THR A 432 2.82 -1.44 -14.95
CA THR A 432 2.50 -0.13 -15.53
C THR A 432 1.01 0.14 -15.45
N ARG A 433 0.18 -0.87 -15.74
CA ARG A 433 -1.28 -0.76 -15.64
C ARG A 433 -1.70 -0.35 -14.23
N GLU A 434 -1.24 -1.07 -13.22
CA GLU A 434 -1.69 -0.83 -11.85
C GLU A 434 -1.16 0.50 -11.31
N ALA A 435 0.07 0.87 -11.67
CA ALA A 435 0.62 2.17 -11.36
C ALA A 435 -0.25 3.30 -11.94
N LEU A 436 -0.71 3.18 -13.19
CA LEU A 436 -1.54 4.20 -13.84
C LEU A 436 -2.94 4.29 -13.23
N ILE A 437 -3.56 3.17 -12.87
CA ILE A 437 -4.85 3.17 -12.16
C ILE A 437 -4.70 3.76 -10.75
N ALA A 438 -3.62 3.41 -10.03
CA ALA A 438 -3.39 3.87 -8.66
C ALA A 438 -2.90 5.32 -8.56
N LEU A 439 -2.30 5.87 -9.62
CA LEU A 439 -1.68 7.19 -9.61
C LEU A 439 -2.61 8.28 -9.08
N PRO A 440 -3.86 8.45 -9.56
CA PRO A 440 -4.75 9.48 -9.04
C PRO A 440 -4.96 9.39 -7.52
N GLY A 441 -5.18 8.17 -7.03
CA GLY A 441 -5.40 7.90 -5.61
C GLY A 441 -4.17 8.15 -4.76
N LEU A 442 -2.99 7.70 -5.19
CA LEU A 442 -1.76 7.82 -4.38
C LEU A 442 -1.15 9.21 -4.39
N THR A 443 -1.25 9.94 -5.50
CA THR A 443 -0.51 11.20 -5.69
C THR A 443 -1.39 12.44 -5.69
N LEU A 444 -2.54 12.41 -6.35
CA LEU A 444 -3.37 13.63 -6.48
C LEU A 444 -4.12 13.94 -5.18
N THR A 445 -4.71 12.91 -4.55
CA THR A 445 -5.42 13.07 -3.26
C THR A 445 -4.50 13.50 -2.12
N THR A 446 -3.21 13.16 -2.22
CA THR A 446 -2.18 13.48 -1.22
C THR A 446 -1.38 14.74 -1.56
N GLY A 447 -1.72 15.44 -2.65
CA GLY A 447 -1.06 16.67 -3.09
C GLY A 447 0.34 16.49 -3.69
N ARG A 448 0.76 15.25 -3.99
CA ARG A 448 2.05 14.88 -4.59
C ARG A 448 2.04 15.07 -6.12
N PHE A 449 1.72 16.28 -6.56
CA PHE A 449 1.54 16.59 -7.98
C PHE A 449 2.84 16.48 -8.79
N GLU A 450 3.97 16.89 -8.22
CA GLU A 450 5.27 16.77 -8.90
C GLU A 450 5.68 15.30 -9.06
N GLU A 451 5.47 14.45 -8.05
CA GLU A 451 5.70 13.01 -8.22
C GLU A 451 4.79 12.41 -9.30
N ALA A 452 3.51 12.82 -9.36
CA ALA A 452 2.59 12.38 -10.41
C ALA A 452 3.09 12.76 -11.82
N ARG A 453 3.57 14.00 -11.96
CA ARG A 453 4.15 14.54 -13.18
C ARG A 453 5.39 13.76 -13.63
N ASP A 454 6.31 13.53 -12.71
CA ASP A 454 7.54 12.77 -12.95
C ASP A 454 7.22 11.34 -13.37
N ILE A 455 6.30 10.68 -12.66
CA ILE A 455 5.85 9.33 -13.01
C ILE A 455 5.29 9.31 -14.44
N LEU A 456 4.31 10.13 -14.78
CA LEU A 456 3.71 10.17 -16.12
C LEU A 456 4.73 10.45 -17.21
N ARG A 457 5.62 11.43 -17.00
CA ARG A 457 6.70 11.75 -17.94
C ARG A 457 7.66 10.57 -18.11
N ASN A 458 7.99 9.85 -17.03
CA ASN A 458 8.90 8.71 -17.07
C ASN A 458 8.31 7.53 -17.84
N TYR A 459 7.04 7.18 -17.60
CA TYR A 459 6.34 6.14 -18.36
C TYR A 459 6.27 6.49 -19.86
N ALA A 460 6.03 7.75 -20.21
CA ALA A 460 5.94 8.19 -21.60
C ALA A 460 7.23 7.99 -22.43
N ARG A 461 8.38 7.80 -21.79
CA ARG A 461 9.66 7.53 -22.48
C ARG A 461 9.70 6.15 -23.13
N TYR A 462 8.84 5.24 -22.68
CA TYR A 462 8.81 3.85 -23.12
C TYR A 462 7.68 3.55 -24.11
N PHE A 463 7.03 4.58 -24.69
CA PHE A 463 6.12 4.36 -25.81
C PHE A 463 6.84 3.69 -26.98
N LYS A 464 6.29 2.57 -27.44
CA LYS A 464 6.73 1.86 -28.64
C LYS A 464 5.52 1.55 -29.51
N GLN A 465 5.48 2.12 -30.72
CA GLN A 465 4.37 1.92 -31.66
C GLN A 465 2.98 2.12 -31.02
N GLY A 466 2.84 3.21 -30.25
CA GLY A 466 1.59 3.54 -29.58
C GLY A 466 1.27 2.72 -28.32
N MET A 467 2.16 1.82 -27.91
CA MET A 467 1.96 0.97 -26.75
C MET A 467 2.93 1.32 -25.62
N LEU A 468 2.45 1.24 -24.38
CA LEU A 468 3.28 1.22 -23.18
C LEU A 468 3.58 -0.23 -22.77
N PRO A 469 4.75 -0.47 -22.14
CA PRO A 469 5.09 -1.79 -21.65
C PRO A 469 4.31 -2.13 -20.39
N ASP A 470 4.13 -3.42 -20.11
CA ASP A 470 3.45 -3.99 -18.95
C ASP A 470 4.22 -3.77 -17.64
N ARG A 471 5.52 -3.52 -17.74
CA ARG A 471 6.45 -3.24 -16.65
C ARG A 471 7.50 -2.20 -17.07
N LEU A 472 8.27 -1.69 -16.11
CA LEU A 472 9.45 -0.87 -16.38
C LEU A 472 10.72 -1.71 -16.63
N PRO A 473 11.73 -1.18 -17.36
CA PRO A 473 13.03 -1.84 -17.51
C PRO A 473 13.81 -1.86 -16.19
N SER A 474 14.72 -2.82 -16.07
CA SER A 474 15.74 -2.88 -15.02
C SER A 474 17.11 -3.24 -15.62
N ALA A 475 18.19 -3.24 -14.83
CA ALA A 475 19.55 -3.41 -15.33
C ALA A 475 19.80 -4.80 -15.94
N GLU A 476 19.36 -5.87 -15.28
CA GLU A 476 19.47 -7.24 -15.78
C GLU A 476 18.30 -7.64 -16.70
N ARG A 477 17.19 -6.90 -16.65
CA ARG A 477 15.99 -7.18 -17.46
C ARG A 477 15.56 -5.97 -18.31
N PRO A 478 16.23 -5.70 -19.46
CA PRO A 478 15.80 -4.69 -20.41
C PRO A 478 14.41 -5.01 -20.98
N LEU A 479 13.71 -4.02 -21.55
CA LEU A 479 12.41 -4.23 -22.19
C LEU A 479 12.56 -5.02 -23.48
N GLU A 480 11.72 -6.04 -23.63
CA GLU A 480 11.59 -6.84 -24.84
C GLU A 480 10.20 -6.66 -25.45
N ASP A 481 10.02 -7.12 -26.69
CA ASP A 481 8.73 -7.07 -27.39
C ASP A 481 7.58 -7.74 -26.60
N ARG A 482 7.88 -8.81 -25.87
CA ARG A 482 6.90 -9.53 -25.04
C ARG A 482 6.35 -8.68 -23.89
N ASP A 483 7.08 -7.63 -23.48
CA ASP A 483 6.65 -6.72 -22.42
C ASP A 483 5.61 -5.71 -22.93
N TYR A 484 5.26 -5.70 -24.22
CA TYR A 484 4.21 -4.84 -24.80
C TYR A 484 2.96 -5.67 -25.15
N GLY A 485 2.51 -6.51 -24.22
CA GLY A 485 1.44 -7.47 -24.46
C GLY A 485 0.03 -6.95 -24.16
N SER A 486 -0.09 -5.98 -23.25
CA SER A 486 -1.38 -5.46 -22.81
C SER A 486 -2.13 -4.64 -23.85
N VAL A 487 -3.45 -4.80 -23.85
CA VAL A 487 -4.36 -4.06 -24.71
C VAL A 487 -4.84 -2.75 -24.08
N ASP A 488 -4.84 -2.67 -22.74
CA ASP A 488 -5.46 -1.60 -21.96
C ASP A 488 -4.43 -0.68 -21.26
N THR A 489 -3.16 -1.07 -21.15
CA THR A 489 -2.14 -0.31 -20.41
C THR A 489 -1.99 1.12 -20.94
N THR A 490 -1.91 1.29 -22.26
CA THR A 490 -1.87 2.63 -22.86
C THR A 490 -3.15 3.40 -22.60
N LEU A 491 -4.32 2.76 -22.64
CA LEU A 491 -5.59 3.47 -22.41
C LEU A 491 -5.71 3.96 -20.96
N TRP A 492 -5.17 3.22 -19.99
CA TRP A 492 -5.02 3.68 -18.61
C TRP A 492 -4.09 4.89 -18.46
N PHE A 493 -3.15 5.09 -19.39
CA PHE A 493 -2.32 6.30 -19.41
C PHE A 493 -3.16 7.55 -19.75
N PHE A 494 -4.10 7.44 -20.69
CA PHE A 494 -5.04 8.53 -20.99
C PHE A 494 -5.89 8.86 -19.76
N TYR A 495 -6.40 7.84 -19.07
CA TYR A 495 -7.14 8.01 -17.81
C TYR A 495 -6.31 8.73 -16.74
N ALA A 496 -5.10 8.25 -16.46
CA ALA A 496 -4.22 8.85 -15.44
C ALA A 496 -3.85 10.30 -15.79
N LEU A 497 -3.57 10.58 -17.06
CA LEU A 497 -3.26 11.92 -17.54
C LEU A 497 -4.46 12.86 -17.47
N ASP A 498 -5.69 12.42 -17.79
CA ASP A 498 -6.91 13.24 -17.61
C ASP A 498 -7.10 13.62 -16.14
N HIS A 499 -6.99 12.65 -15.23
CA HIS A 499 -7.05 12.92 -13.79
C HIS A 499 -5.99 13.94 -13.35
N TYR A 500 -4.74 13.78 -13.80
CA TYR A 500 -3.66 14.71 -13.49
C TYR A 500 -3.94 16.12 -14.03
N VAL A 501 -4.22 16.26 -15.32
CA VAL A 501 -4.44 17.57 -15.97
C VAL A 501 -5.64 18.29 -15.37
N ARG A 502 -6.72 17.57 -15.03
CA ARG A 502 -7.89 18.17 -14.36
C ARG A 502 -7.57 18.67 -12.95
N ALA A 503 -6.74 17.94 -12.21
CA ALA A 503 -6.35 18.34 -10.86
C ALA A 503 -5.36 19.52 -10.87
N THR A 504 -4.36 19.50 -11.74
CA THR A 504 -3.22 20.43 -11.71
C THR A 504 -3.31 21.58 -12.70
N HIS A 505 -4.13 21.45 -13.74
CA HIS A 505 -4.18 22.36 -14.89
C HIS A 505 -2.82 22.48 -15.61
N ASP A 506 -1.94 21.49 -15.47
CA ASP A 506 -0.64 21.43 -16.15
C ASP A 506 -0.82 21.03 -17.63
N PHE A 507 -1.27 22.00 -18.41
CA PHE A 507 -1.41 21.87 -19.86
C PHE A 507 -0.05 21.83 -20.58
N GLN A 508 1.05 22.16 -19.91
CA GLN A 508 2.39 22.09 -20.48
C GLN A 508 2.83 20.62 -20.63
N LEU A 509 2.60 19.79 -19.60
CA LEU A 509 2.84 18.36 -19.70
C LEU A 509 1.96 17.72 -20.79
N LEU A 510 0.68 18.09 -20.85
CA LEU A 510 -0.21 17.59 -21.90
C LEU A 510 0.34 17.91 -23.30
N GLU A 511 0.81 19.13 -23.52
CA GLU A 511 1.40 19.56 -24.79
C GLU A 511 2.68 18.77 -25.14
N GLU A 512 3.56 18.55 -24.16
CA GLU A 512 4.76 17.73 -24.30
C GLU A 512 4.43 16.29 -24.74
N LEU A 513 3.36 15.71 -24.19
CA LEU A 513 2.99 14.31 -24.43
C LEU A 513 2.06 14.12 -25.63
N TYR A 514 1.41 15.19 -26.11
CA TYR A 514 0.31 15.14 -27.08
C TYR A 514 0.66 14.36 -28.36
N GLN A 515 1.86 14.55 -28.90
CA GLN A 515 2.28 13.86 -30.12
C GLN A 515 2.30 12.33 -29.93
N ARG A 516 2.82 11.84 -28.79
CA ARG A 516 2.88 10.40 -28.47
C ARG A 516 1.47 9.82 -28.31
N LEU A 517 0.55 10.59 -27.74
CA LEU A 517 -0.86 10.20 -27.60
C LEU A 517 -1.56 10.10 -28.95
N ALA A 518 -1.38 11.09 -29.83
CA ALA A 518 -1.91 11.07 -31.19
C ALA A 518 -1.35 9.92 -32.02
N GLU A 519 -0.05 9.64 -31.92
CA GLU A 519 0.58 8.46 -32.53
C GLU A 519 -0.04 7.17 -31.99
N SER A 520 -0.34 7.08 -30.69
CA SER A 520 -0.97 5.92 -30.08
C SER A 520 -2.35 5.64 -30.68
N ILE A 521 -3.19 6.66 -30.84
CA ILE A 521 -4.50 6.51 -31.52
C ILE A 521 -4.32 5.98 -32.95
N ASN A 522 -3.37 6.51 -33.72
CA ASN A 522 -3.11 6.04 -35.08
C ASN A 522 -2.68 4.57 -35.12
N TRP A 523 -1.87 4.12 -34.15
CA TRP A 523 -1.47 2.71 -34.04
C TRP A 523 -2.65 1.80 -33.69
N TYR A 524 -3.52 2.21 -32.77
CA TYR A 524 -4.76 1.46 -32.49
C TYR A 524 -5.67 1.36 -33.73
N VAL A 525 -5.79 2.41 -34.53
CA VAL A 525 -6.60 2.41 -35.76
C VAL A 525 -5.99 1.51 -36.85
N ASN A 526 -4.67 1.59 -37.07
CA ASN A 526 -3.99 0.85 -38.15
C ASN A 526 -3.56 -0.57 -37.76
N GLY A 527 -3.56 -0.88 -36.46
CA GLY A 527 -3.11 -2.15 -35.89
C GLY A 527 -1.80 -1.99 -35.14
N THR A 528 -1.79 -2.37 -33.87
CA THR A 528 -0.62 -2.33 -32.98
C THR A 528 0.26 -3.58 -33.13
N TYR A 529 1.42 -3.56 -32.47
CA TYR A 529 2.35 -4.70 -32.42
C TYR A 529 1.70 -6.02 -31.98
N ASN A 530 0.79 -5.98 -30.99
CA ASN A 530 0.10 -7.16 -30.46
C ASN A 530 -1.19 -7.53 -31.23
N ALA A 531 -1.34 -7.05 -32.47
CA ALA A 531 -2.53 -7.24 -33.31
C ALA A 531 -3.83 -6.77 -32.64
N THR A 532 -3.75 -5.71 -31.83
CA THR A 532 -4.93 -4.97 -31.38
C THR A 532 -5.24 -3.89 -32.39
N GLN A 533 -6.46 -3.89 -32.89
CA GLN A 533 -6.85 -2.99 -33.97
C GLN A 533 -8.31 -2.59 -33.85
N VAL A 534 -8.62 -1.35 -34.25
CA VAL A 534 -9.99 -0.92 -34.48
C VAL A 534 -10.58 -1.68 -35.65
N ASP A 535 -11.70 -2.35 -35.42
CA ASP A 535 -12.49 -2.95 -36.49
C ASP A 535 -13.20 -1.83 -37.27
N ALA A 536 -12.87 -1.72 -38.56
CA ALA A 536 -13.39 -0.65 -39.41
C ALA A 536 -14.91 -0.73 -39.61
N THR A 537 -15.53 -1.88 -39.34
CA THR A 537 -16.98 -2.07 -39.50
C THR A 537 -17.79 -1.43 -38.39
N ASP A 538 -17.22 -1.23 -37.20
CA ASP A 538 -17.96 -0.75 -36.03
C ASP A 538 -17.19 0.23 -35.14
N GLY A 539 -15.92 0.50 -35.43
CA GLY A 539 -15.10 1.44 -34.65
C GLY A 539 -14.65 0.91 -33.28
N LEU A 540 -14.86 -0.37 -33.00
CA LEU A 540 -14.52 -1.02 -31.74
C LEU A 540 -13.14 -1.67 -31.81
N LEU A 541 -12.37 -1.58 -30.72
CA LEU A 541 -11.10 -2.29 -30.57
C LEU A 541 -11.33 -3.79 -30.41
N ARG A 542 -10.75 -4.54 -31.34
CA ARG A 542 -10.62 -5.99 -31.30
C ARG A 542 -9.20 -6.37 -30.94
N SER A 543 -9.06 -7.33 -30.03
CA SER A 543 -7.78 -7.97 -29.76
C SER A 543 -7.72 -9.35 -30.40
N ALA A 544 -6.74 -9.56 -31.28
CA ALA A 544 -6.60 -10.80 -32.05
C ALA A 544 -5.59 -11.82 -31.44
N GLY A 545 -5.14 -11.62 -30.19
CA GLY A 545 -4.08 -12.44 -29.56
C GLY A 545 -4.34 -12.86 -28.12
N LYS A 546 -3.26 -13.23 -27.38
CA LYS A 546 -3.27 -13.38 -25.91
C LYS A 546 -3.47 -12.00 -25.28
N SER A 547 -4.71 -11.51 -25.27
CA SER A 547 -5.05 -10.17 -24.75
C SER A 547 -4.80 -10.13 -23.26
N LEU A 548 -3.73 -9.46 -22.82
CA LEU A 548 -3.46 -9.20 -21.41
C LEU A 548 -4.33 -8.03 -20.94
N THR A 549 -5.34 -8.32 -20.11
CA THR A 549 -6.17 -7.31 -19.42
C THR A 549 -5.93 -7.34 -17.92
N TRP A 550 -6.50 -6.39 -17.17
CA TRP A 550 -6.44 -6.40 -15.70
C TRP A 550 -6.97 -7.71 -15.08
N MET A 551 -7.98 -8.34 -15.68
CA MET A 551 -8.60 -9.58 -15.19
C MET A 551 -7.86 -10.86 -15.62
N ASN A 552 -6.70 -10.74 -16.28
CA ASN A 552 -5.92 -11.91 -16.64
C ASN A 552 -5.21 -12.49 -15.42
N THR A 553 -5.60 -13.70 -15.03
CA THR A 553 -4.93 -14.45 -13.96
C THR A 553 -3.71 -15.18 -14.53
N SER A 554 -2.51 -14.77 -14.12
CA SER A 554 -1.26 -15.46 -14.45
C SER A 554 -0.85 -16.36 -13.29
N ALA A 555 -0.77 -17.66 -13.54
CA ALA A 555 0.13 -18.55 -12.79
C ALA A 555 1.30 -18.86 -13.74
N ASP A 556 2.54 -18.64 -13.29
CA ASP A 556 3.76 -19.02 -14.01
C ASP A 556 3.92 -18.48 -15.44
N GLY A 557 3.46 -17.26 -15.71
CA GLY A 557 3.60 -16.61 -17.03
C GLY A 557 2.65 -17.17 -18.09
N GLN A 558 1.71 -18.05 -17.72
CA GLN A 558 0.63 -18.51 -18.59
C GLN A 558 -0.71 -17.99 -18.06
N ALA A 559 -1.34 -17.10 -18.83
CA ALA A 559 -2.68 -16.62 -18.53
C ALA A 559 -3.67 -17.81 -18.59
N ARG A 560 -4.23 -18.19 -17.43
CA ARG A 560 -5.21 -19.30 -17.32
C ARG A 560 -6.59 -18.93 -17.88
N ILE A 561 -6.90 -17.63 -17.96
CA ILE A 561 -8.10 -17.08 -18.60
C ILE A 561 -7.63 -15.98 -19.55
N THR A 562 -7.72 -16.22 -20.85
CA THR A 562 -7.49 -15.20 -21.89
C THR A 562 -8.82 -14.81 -22.49
N ARG A 563 -9.22 -13.54 -22.33
CA ARG A 563 -10.40 -12.97 -22.99
C ARG A 563 -9.97 -12.38 -24.33
N THR A 564 -10.35 -13.02 -25.42
CA THR A 564 -9.99 -12.62 -26.79
C THR A 564 -11.26 -12.21 -27.54
N GLY A 565 -11.18 -11.17 -28.37
CA GLY A 565 -12.35 -10.55 -29.00
C GLY A 565 -12.37 -9.04 -28.76
N LYS A 566 -13.56 -8.46 -28.70
CA LYS A 566 -13.80 -7.07 -28.31
C LYS A 566 -14.26 -7.05 -26.86
N LEU A 567 -13.42 -6.55 -25.98
CA LEU A 567 -13.69 -6.54 -24.54
C LEU A 567 -14.42 -5.26 -24.13
N VAL A 568 -15.40 -5.40 -23.24
CA VAL A 568 -16.27 -4.29 -22.84
C VAL A 568 -15.50 -3.13 -22.21
N GLU A 569 -14.59 -3.41 -21.29
CA GLU A 569 -13.85 -2.36 -20.59
C GLU A 569 -12.78 -1.68 -21.45
N VAL A 570 -12.15 -2.44 -22.34
CA VAL A 570 -11.15 -1.92 -23.28
C VAL A 570 -11.82 -0.95 -24.26
N ASN A 571 -13.03 -1.28 -24.71
CA ASN A 571 -13.79 -0.42 -25.61
C ASN A 571 -14.38 0.79 -24.90
N ALA A 572 -14.76 0.68 -23.62
CA ALA A 572 -15.11 1.84 -22.80
C ALA A 572 -13.93 2.82 -22.64
N LEU A 573 -12.74 2.28 -22.33
CA LEU A 573 -11.50 3.06 -22.24
C LEU A 573 -11.08 3.65 -23.59
N TRP A 574 -11.32 2.95 -24.69
CA TRP A 574 -11.06 3.43 -26.06
C TRP A 574 -11.95 4.62 -26.41
N TYR A 575 -13.27 4.51 -26.19
CA TYR A 575 -14.20 5.62 -26.36
C TYR A 575 -13.78 6.82 -25.52
N HIS A 576 -13.37 6.57 -24.28
CA HIS A 576 -12.87 7.61 -23.38
C HIS A 576 -11.61 8.29 -23.93
N ALA A 577 -10.61 7.53 -24.40
CA ALA A 577 -9.40 8.08 -25.02
C ALA A 577 -9.69 8.92 -26.28
N LEU A 578 -10.60 8.47 -27.15
CA LEU A 578 -11.04 9.25 -28.32
C LEU A 578 -11.73 10.56 -27.92
N SER A 579 -12.55 10.52 -26.86
CA SER A 579 -13.23 11.70 -26.33
C SER A 579 -12.25 12.70 -25.72
N LEU A 580 -11.25 12.23 -24.98
CA LEU A 580 -10.17 13.06 -24.44
C LEU A 580 -9.33 13.68 -25.56
N MET A 581 -8.97 12.91 -26.59
CA MET A 581 -8.22 13.43 -27.73
C MET A 581 -9.02 14.48 -28.52
N HIS A 582 -10.35 14.33 -28.62
CA HIS A 582 -11.19 15.39 -29.16
C HIS A 582 -11.09 16.68 -28.31
N GLU A 583 -11.25 16.59 -26.99
CA GLU A 583 -11.14 17.74 -26.08
C GLU A 583 -9.76 18.41 -26.15
N TRP A 584 -8.68 17.64 -26.03
CA TRP A 584 -7.31 18.15 -26.05
C TRP A 584 -6.93 18.72 -27.42
N SER A 585 -7.42 18.14 -28.52
CA SER A 585 -7.17 18.69 -29.86
C SER A 585 -7.83 20.05 -30.08
N LEU A 586 -9.03 20.30 -29.52
CA LEU A 586 -9.68 21.61 -29.55
C LEU A 586 -8.83 22.65 -28.81
N GLN A 587 -8.30 22.26 -27.65
CA GLN A 587 -7.42 23.13 -26.86
C GLN A 587 -6.12 23.47 -27.60
N GLN A 588 -5.52 22.50 -28.29
CA GLN A 588 -4.31 22.72 -29.10
C GLN A 588 -4.56 23.64 -30.30
N GLN A 589 -5.71 23.50 -30.97
CA GLN A 589 -6.08 24.39 -32.06
C GLN A 589 -6.26 25.85 -31.62
N GLN A 590 -6.87 26.07 -30.44
CA GLN A 590 -7.04 27.42 -29.89
C GLN A 590 -5.70 28.12 -29.61
N LYS A 591 -4.64 27.36 -29.36
CA LYS A 591 -3.27 27.87 -29.15
C LYS A 591 -2.45 28.06 -30.44
N GLY A 592 -3.02 27.75 -31.61
CA GLY A 592 -2.35 27.89 -32.90
C GLY A 592 -1.40 26.74 -33.27
N SER A 593 -1.45 25.63 -32.53
CA SER A 593 -0.66 24.42 -32.82
C SER A 593 -1.36 23.56 -33.88
N ASN A 594 -0.71 23.37 -35.03
CA ASN A 594 -1.18 22.45 -36.08
C ASN A 594 -0.83 21.00 -35.72
N GLY A 595 -1.71 20.34 -34.95
CA GLY A 595 -1.63 18.90 -34.75
C GLY A 595 -1.87 18.11 -36.04
N ASN A 596 -1.31 16.89 -36.14
CA ASN A 596 -1.42 16.04 -37.34
C ASN A 596 -2.87 15.64 -37.70
N GLN A 597 -3.79 15.61 -36.73
CA GLN A 597 -5.20 15.26 -36.93
C GLN A 597 -6.10 16.37 -36.40
N SER A 598 -7.18 16.69 -37.14
CA SER A 598 -8.15 17.71 -36.72
C SER A 598 -9.07 17.19 -35.60
N PRO A 599 -9.65 18.06 -34.75
CA PRO A 599 -10.63 17.64 -33.74
C PRO A 599 -11.83 16.89 -34.30
N SER A 600 -12.20 17.17 -35.55
CA SER A 600 -13.29 16.48 -36.23
C SER A 600 -13.00 15.00 -36.52
N PHE A 601 -11.72 14.62 -36.63
CA PHE A 601 -11.31 13.22 -36.80
C PHE A 601 -11.66 12.42 -35.54
N TYR A 602 -11.21 12.89 -34.36
CA TYR A 602 -11.49 12.23 -33.09
C TYR A 602 -12.98 12.24 -32.75
N GLN A 603 -13.70 13.34 -33.03
CA GLN A 603 -15.14 13.43 -32.82
C GLN A 603 -15.92 12.37 -33.60
N LYS A 604 -15.58 12.18 -34.88
CA LYS A 604 -16.23 11.18 -35.74
C LYS A 604 -15.97 9.76 -35.25
N GLN A 605 -14.71 9.44 -34.90
CA GLN A 605 -14.38 8.12 -34.36
C GLN A 605 -15.08 7.86 -33.02
N ALA A 606 -15.12 8.84 -32.12
CA ALA A 606 -15.80 8.72 -30.83
C ALA A 606 -17.30 8.48 -31.03
N ALA A 607 -17.95 9.22 -31.93
CA ALA A 607 -19.38 9.04 -32.23
C ALA A 607 -19.69 7.66 -32.81
N TYR A 608 -18.87 7.19 -33.76
CA TYR A 608 -19.02 5.88 -34.39
C TYR A 608 -18.83 4.73 -33.37
N CYS A 609 -17.76 4.83 -32.57
CA CYS A 609 -17.49 3.90 -31.47
C CYS A 609 -18.64 3.88 -30.47
N LYS A 610 -19.17 5.04 -30.06
CA LYS A 610 -20.30 5.13 -29.11
C LYS A 610 -21.55 4.42 -29.67
N GLU A 611 -21.95 4.74 -30.89
CA GLU A 611 -23.14 4.16 -31.53
C GLU A 611 -23.06 2.62 -31.54
N HIS A 612 -21.96 2.08 -32.04
CA HIS A 612 -21.81 0.64 -32.15
C HIS A 612 -21.52 -0.06 -30.83
N PHE A 613 -20.83 0.59 -29.88
CA PHE A 613 -20.69 0.05 -28.53
C PHE A 613 -22.06 -0.23 -27.92
N GLN A 614 -22.94 0.76 -28.00
CA GLN A 614 -24.31 0.65 -27.51
C GLN A 614 -25.12 -0.43 -28.24
N GLN A 615 -24.96 -0.57 -29.56
CA GLN A 615 -25.68 -1.57 -30.33
C GLN A 615 -25.19 -3.00 -30.08
N ARG A 616 -23.86 -3.18 -29.99
CA ARG A 616 -23.22 -4.49 -30.04
C ARG A 616 -22.96 -5.12 -28.68
N PHE A 617 -22.62 -4.32 -27.66
CA PHE A 617 -22.38 -4.86 -26.31
C PHE A 617 -23.67 -5.07 -25.52
N TRP A 618 -24.82 -4.55 -25.95
CA TRP A 618 -26.07 -4.69 -25.19
C TRP A 618 -26.60 -6.13 -25.22
N TYR A 619 -26.66 -6.77 -24.06
CA TYR A 619 -27.30 -8.08 -23.88
C TYR A 619 -28.73 -7.90 -23.37
N ALA A 620 -29.69 -7.99 -24.29
CA ALA A 620 -31.08 -7.65 -24.04
C ALA A 620 -31.75 -8.56 -22.99
N ASP A 621 -31.48 -9.87 -22.98
CA ASP A 621 -32.14 -10.79 -22.05
C ASP A 621 -31.70 -10.58 -20.59
N GLY A 622 -30.52 -9.99 -20.38
CA GLY A 622 -29.96 -9.73 -19.04
C GLY A 622 -30.16 -8.30 -18.53
N ASP A 623 -30.50 -7.35 -19.41
CA ASP A 623 -30.42 -5.90 -19.15
C ASP A 623 -29.02 -5.43 -18.71
N TYR A 624 -27.96 -6.02 -19.29
CA TYR A 624 -26.57 -5.63 -19.04
C TYR A 624 -25.71 -5.78 -20.30
N LEU A 625 -24.39 -5.64 -20.20
CA LEU A 625 -23.48 -5.76 -21.35
C LEU A 625 -22.86 -7.16 -21.49
N TYR A 626 -22.64 -7.64 -22.70
CA TYR A 626 -21.69 -8.74 -22.92
C TYR A 626 -20.30 -8.37 -22.37
N ASP A 627 -19.61 -9.31 -21.71
CA ASP A 627 -18.23 -9.08 -21.23
C ASP A 627 -17.25 -9.02 -22.42
N VAL A 628 -17.47 -9.88 -23.40
CA VAL A 628 -16.70 -9.98 -24.64
C VAL A 628 -17.65 -10.25 -25.80
N ILE A 629 -17.45 -9.57 -26.93
CA ILE A 629 -18.13 -9.89 -28.20
C ILE A 629 -17.11 -10.29 -29.27
N ASP A 630 -17.56 -10.99 -30.32
CA ASP A 630 -16.70 -11.52 -31.39
C ASP A 630 -15.53 -12.39 -30.87
N GLY A 631 -15.75 -13.08 -29.74
CA GLY A 631 -14.79 -14.00 -29.15
C GLY A 631 -14.72 -15.32 -29.92
N PRO A 632 -13.69 -16.16 -29.67
CA PRO A 632 -13.55 -17.47 -30.33
C PRO A 632 -14.77 -18.39 -30.16
N GLY A 633 -15.50 -18.24 -29.05
CA GLY A 633 -16.73 -18.99 -28.74
C GLY A 633 -18.03 -18.20 -28.97
N GLY A 634 -17.98 -17.05 -29.63
CA GLY A 634 -19.11 -16.12 -29.72
C GLY A 634 -19.10 -15.05 -28.61
N ASP A 635 -20.28 -14.49 -28.33
CA ASP A 635 -20.45 -13.41 -27.36
C ASP A 635 -20.60 -13.98 -25.94
N ASP A 636 -19.82 -13.46 -24.99
CA ASP A 636 -19.79 -13.88 -23.58
C ASP A 636 -20.79 -13.06 -22.76
N CYS A 637 -21.90 -13.68 -22.37
CA CYS A 637 -22.95 -13.09 -21.54
C CYS A 637 -22.67 -13.16 -20.03
N SER A 638 -21.47 -13.58 -19.59
CA SER A 638 -21.11 -13.61 -18.18
C SER A 638 -21.20 -12.22 -17.55
N LEU A 639 -21.98 -12.07 -16.46
CA LEU A 639 -22.03 -10.81 -15.71
C LEU A 639 -20.75 -10.63 -14.89
N ARG A 640 -19.94 -9.63 -15.29
CA ARG A 640 -18.65 -9.29 -14.68
C ARG A 640 -18.56 -7.80 -14.38
N PRO A 641 -17.72 -7.39 -13.41
CA PRO A 641 -17.61 -5.99 -13.03
C PRO A 641 -16.90 -5.11 -14.07
N ASN A 642 -16.33 -5.69 -15.13
CA ASN A 642 -15.68 -4.94 -16.21
C ASN A 642 -16.59 -3.86 -16.84
N GLN A 643 -17.89 -4.14 -16.86
CA GLN A 643 -18.93 -3.24 -17.38
C GLN A 643 -19.02 -1.95 -16.58
N LEU A 644 -18.54 -1.91 -15.32
CA LEU A 644 -18.48 -0.68 -14.53
C LEU A 644 -17.66 0.41 -15.21
N LEU A 645 -16.62 0.06 -15.97
CA LEU A 645 -15.79 1.04 -16.66
C LEU A 645 -16.56 1.75 -17.79
N ALA A 646 -17.61 1.14 -18.34
CA ALA A 646 -18.53 1.83 -19.25
C ALA A 646 -19.42 2.88 -18.54
N LEU A 647 -19.49 2.82 -17.21
CA LEU A 647 -20.33 3.70 -16.37
C LEU A 647 -19.52 4.75 -15.60
N SER A 648 -18.29 4.43 -15.21
CA SER A 648 -17.50 5.21 -14.25
C SER A 648 -16.61 6.28 -14.90
N LEU A 649 -16.26 6.12 -16.18
CA LEU A 649 -15.39 7.05 -16.89
C LEU A 649 -16.11 8.39 -17.14
N ARG A 650 -15.34 9.48 -17.13
CA ARG A 650 -15.84 10.87 -17.32
C ARG A 650 -16.71 11.06 -18.56
N HIS A 651 -16.39 10.33 -19.65
CA HIS A 651 -17.16 10.36 -20.88
C HIS A 651 -18.00 9.08 -21.01
N PRO A 652 -19.32 9.16 -20.79
CA PRO A 652 -20.18 7.97 -20.78
C PRO A 652 -20.43 7.45 -22.20
N VAL A 653 -20.09 6.18 -22.42
CA VAL A 653 -20.32 5.50 -23.71
C VAL A 653 -21.77 5.02 -23.85
N LEU A 654 -22.46 4.79 -22.73
CA LEU A 654 -23.86 4.38 -22.68
C LEU A 654 -24.79 5.58 -22.41
N ASP A 655 -26.00 5.49 -22.92
CA ASP A 655 -27.10 6.40 -22.57
C ASP A 655 -27.66 6.07 -21.17
N ASP A 656 -28.27 7.06 -20.52
CA ASP A 656 -28.57 7.02 -19.07
C ASP A 656 -29.48 5.86 -18.63
N GLU A 657 -30.45 5.47 -19.46
CA GLU A 657 -31.34 4.33 -19.18
C GLU A 657 -30.57 3.01 -19.09
N ARG A 658 -29.69 2.75 -20.06
CA ARG A 658 -28.83 1.56 -20.08
C ARG A 658 -27.79 1.60 -18.96
N ARG A 659 -27.26 2.78 -18.65
CA ARG A 659 -26.33 2.94 -17.51
C ARG A 659 -26.98 2.53 -16.20
N LEU A 660 -28.22 2.95 -15.97
CA LEU A 660 -28.96 2.61 -14.75
C LEU A 660 -29.22 1.10 -14.67
N ALA A 661 -29.69 0.49 -15.76
CA ALA A 661 -29.94 -0.94 -15.83
C ALA A 661 -28.69 -1.78 -15.50
N VAL A 662 -27.55 -1.48 -16.15
CA VAL A 662 -26.27 -2.16 -15.88
C VAL A 662 -25.84 -1.96 -14.42
N PHE A 663 -25.94 -0.74 -13.90
CA PHE A 663 -25.55 -0.45 -12.51
C PHE A 663 -26.38 -1.22 -11.49
N GLU A 664 -27.69 -1.33 -11.69
CA GLU A 664 -28.57 -2.12 -10.82
C GLU A 664 -28.20 -3.61 -10.86
N ARG A 665 -27.93 -4.17 -12.04
CA ARG A 665 -27.49 -5.57 -12.18
C ARG A 665 -26.16 -5.83 -11.46
N VAL A 666 -25.17 -4.96 -11.65
CA VAL A 666 -23.87 -5.06 -10.95
C VAL A 666 -24.06 -4.94 -9.43
N THR A 667 -24.85 -3.97 -8.98
CA THR A 667 -25.13 -3.76 -7.54
C THR A 667 -25.77 -4.98 -6.91
N LEU A 668 -26.76 -5.59 -7.58
CA LEU A 668 -27.52 -6.71 -7.05
C LEU A 668 -26.75 -8.03 -7.04
N GLN A 669 -25.84 -8.24 -7.99
CA GLN A 669 -25.21 -9.55 -8.19
C GLN A 669 -23.72 -9.60 -7.88
N LEU A 670 -23.01 -8.46 -7.90
CA LEU A 670 -21.55 -8.43 -7.78
C LEU A 670 -21.05 -7.66 -6.56
N LEU A 671 -21.81 -6.69 -6.02
CA LEU A 671 -21.37 -5.89 -4.87
C LEU A 671 -21.38 -6.73 -3.59
N THR A 672 -20.20 -6.89 -2.97
CA THR A 672 -20.02 -7.68 -1.76
C THR A 672 -18.97 -7.00 -0.87
N PRO A 673 -19.26 -6.53 0.34
CA PRO A 673 -18.21 -5.92 1.15
C PRO A 673 -17.04 -6.88 1.42
N PRO A 674 -15.77 -6.45 1.26
CA PRO A 674 -15.28 -5.09 0.99
C PRO A 674 -14.92 -4.83 -0.50
N GLY A 675 -15.73 -5.23 -1.48
CA GLY A 675 -15.42 -5.04 -2.90
C GLY A 675 -16.49 -5.54 -3.87
N LEU A 676 -16.07 -5.96 -5.05
CA LEU A 676 -16.94 -6.61 -6.04
C LEU A 676 -16.42 -7.97 -6.46
N LEU A 677 -17.33 -8.92 -6.64
CA LEU A 677 -17.04 -10.22 -7.23
C LEU A 677 -16.59 -10.07 -8.68
N THR A 678 -15.57 -10.82 -9.08
CA THR A 678 -15.10 -10.89 -10.47
C THR A 678 -16.08 -11.60 -11.43
N LEU A 679 -17.05 -12.35 -10.89
CA LEU A 679 -18.06 -13.08 -11.65
C LEU A 679 -19.33 -13.29 -10.79
N ALA A 680 -20.51 -13.12 -11.38
CA ALA A 680 -21.77 -13.35 -10.68
C ALA A 680 -22.00 -14.85 -10.38
N PRO A 681 -22.51 -15.22 -9.19
CA PRO A 681 -22.87 -16.59 -8.88
C PRO A 681 -24.16 -17.00 -9.63
N GLN A 682 -24.19 -18.20 -10.22
CA GLN A 682 -25.42 -18.71 -10.86
C GLN A 682 -26.51 -19.00 -9.83
N ARG A 683 -27.76 -18.62 -10.11
CA ARG A 683 -28.92 -19.14 -9.37
C ARG A 683 -29.07 -20.61 -9.69
N LYS A 684 -29.00 -21.48 -8.68
CA LYS A 684 -29.53 -22.85 -8.76
C LYS A 684 -31.06 -22.74 -8.89
N GLU A 685 -31.57 -22.66 -10.10
CA GLU A 685 -32.96 -23.06 -10.33
C GLU A 685 -33.06 -24.57 -10.09
N ALA A 686 -34.17 -25.00 -9.48
CA ALA A 686 -34.39 -26.40 -9.10
C ALA A 686 -34.21 -27.33 -10.32
N PRO A 687 -33.75 -28.59 -10.13
CA PRO A 687 -33.25 -29.39 -11.24
C PRO A 687 -34.40 -29.84 -12.14
N GLU A 688 -34.57 -29.18 -13.29
CA GLU A 688 -35.17 -29.82 -14.45
C GLU A 688 -34.11 -30.71 -15.10
N ARG A 689 -34.42 -32.00 -15.13
CA ARG A 689 -33.57 -33.08 -15.63
C ARG A 689 -33.25 -32.84 -17.11
N HIS A 690 -32.03 -32.41 -17.40
CA HIS A 690 -31.32 -32.86 -18.60
C HIS A 690 -29.83 -33.04 -18.27
N GLU A 691 -29.45 -34.30 -18.19
CA GLU A 691 -28.09 -34.77 -18.04
C GLU A 691 -27.32 -34.52 -19.34
N GLU A 692 -26.47 -33.50 -19.36
CA GLU A 692 -25.17 -33.51 -20.04
C GLU A 692 -24.28 -32.49 -19.32
N LYS A 693 -23.39 -33.00 -18.46
CA LYS A 693 -22.52 -32.21 -17.57
C LYS A 693 -21.48 -31.43 -18.36
N ASP A 694 -21.59 -30.12 -18.34
CA ASP A 694 -20.58 -29.20 -18.87
C ASP A 694 -19.54 -28.89 -17.78
N GLU A 695 -18.60 -29.83 -17.53
CA GLU A 695 -17.57 -29.77 -16.48
C GLU A 695 -16.67 -28.51 -16.52
N LYS A 696 -16.64 -27.76 -17.63
CA LYS A 696 -15.87 -26.51 -17.77
C LYS A 696 -16.53 -25.31 -17.09
N HIS A 697 -17.86 -25.28 -17.00
CA HIS A 697 -18.61 -24.13 -16.47
C HIS A 697 -18.74 -24.15 -14.95
N ASP A 698 -18.89 -25.34 -14.33
CA ASP A 698 -18.98 -25.52 -12.87
C ASP A 698 -17.68 -25.06 -12.15
N ARG A 699 -16.52 -25.19 -12.82
CA ARG A 699 -15.21 -24.72 -12.33
C ARG A 699 -15.04 -23.19 -12.31
N SER A 700 -15.93 -22.41 -12.91
CA SER A 700 -15.78 -20.95 -13.01
C SER A 700 -16.23 -20.20 -11.74
N ILE A 701 -17.19 -20.76 -11.00
CA ILE A 701 -17.71 -20.19 -9.74
C ILE A 701 -16.70 -20.40 -8.59
N GLU A 702 -15.98 -21.52 -8.59
CA GLU A 702 -14.85 -21.79 -7.68
C GLU A 702 -13.66 -20.82 -7.89
N GLN A 703 -13.74 -19.88 -8.84
CA GLN A 703 -12.65 -18.94 -9.19
C GLN A 703 -13.01 -17.47 -8.99
N ALA A 704 -14.18 -17.16 -8.43
CA ALA A 704 -14.55 -15.79 -8.13
C ALA A 704 -13.66 -15.21 -7.01
N ILE A 705 -13.23 -13.96 -7.19
CA ILE A 705 -12.42 -13.21 -6.24
C ILE A 705 -13.17 -11.91 -5.96
N ILE A 706 -13.22 -11.47 -4.71
CA ILE A 706 -13.66 -10.13 -4.37
C ILE A 706 -12.48 -9.19 -4.55
N GLN A 707 -12.66 -8.20 -5.42
CA GLN A 707 -11.67 -7.20 -5.79
C GLN A 707 -12.04 -5.85 -5.13
N PRO A 708 -11.32 -5.43 -4.08
CA PRO A 708 -11.69 -4.23 -3.31
C PRO A 708 -11.56 -2.93 -4.11
N TRP A 709 -10.56 -2.83 -4.98
CA TRP A 709 -10.31 -1.61 -5.78
C TRP A 709 -11.49 -1.21 -6.68
N LEU A 710 -12.34 -2.16 -7.08
CA LEU A 710 -13.53 -1.89 -7.91
C LEU A 710 -14.58 -1.03 -7.18
N ILE A 711 -14.45 -0.84 -5.87
CA ILE A 711 -15.27 0.13 -5.14
C ILE A 711 -15.12 1.55 -5.72
N GLY A 712 -13.95 1.89 -6.26
CA GLY A 712 -13.70 3.17 -6.91
C GLY A 712 -14.59 3.41 -8.13
N PRO A 713 -14.44 2.61 -9.21
CA PRO A 713 -15.33 2.69 -10.36
C PRO A 713 -16.81 2.56 -10.01
N TYR A 714 -17.17 1.74 -9.02
CA TYR A 714 -18.55 1.62 -8.54
C TYR A 714 -19.09 2.94 -7.97
N ILE A 715 -18.33 3.62 -7.10
CA ILE A 715 -18.73 4.91 -6.52
C ILE A 715 -18.76 6.03 -7.56
N ASP A 716 -17.83 6.03 -8.52
CA ASP A 716 -17.86 6.97 -9.64
C ASP A 716 -19.14 6.80 -10.46
N ALA A 717 -19.49 5.56 -10.82
CA ALA A 717 -20.72 5.25 -11.55
C ALA A 717 -21.97 5.67 -10.75
N LEU A 718 -21.99 5.42 -9.44
CA LEU A 718 -23.07 5.82 -8.53
C LEU A 718 -23.30 7.34 -8.57
N PHE A 719 -22.23 8.13 -8.41
CA PHE A 719 -22.34 9.59 -8.44
C PHE A 719 -22.68 10.14 -9.83
N ALA A 720 -22.08 9.57 -10.88
CA ALA A 720 -22.38 9.96 -12.25
C ALA A 720 -23.86 9.73 -12.61
N LEU A 721 -24.50 8.68 -12.07
CA LEU A 721 -25.92 8.41 -12.27
C LEU A 721 -26.83 9.35 -11.45
N GLN A 722 -26.45 9.65 -10.21
CA GLN A 722 -27.18 10.61 -9.36
C GLN A 722 -27.19 12.02 -9.95
N ASP A 723 -26.08 12.43 -10.58
CA ASP A 723 -25.95 13.74 -11.21
C ASP A 723 -26.74 13.83 -12.54
N SER A 724 -26.90 12.71 -13.28
CA SER A 724 -27.65 12.63 -14.54
C SER A 724 -29.18 12.63 -14.38
N CYS A 725 -29.73 12.22 -13.24
CA CYS A 725 -31.18 12.02 -13.08
C CYS A 725 -31.94 13.34 -12.81
N PRO A 726 -33.00 13.70 -13.58
CA PRO A 726 -33.79 14.91 -13.34
C PRO A 726 -34.44 14.90 -11.94
N ALA A 727 -34.47 16.07 -11.28
CA ALA A 727 -35.02 16.22 -9.93
C ALA A 727 -36.47 15.70 -9.77
N THR A 728 -37.23 15.61 -10.86
CA THR A 728 -38.63 15.19 -10.90
C THR A 728 -38.84 13.67 -10.73
N THR A 729 -37.84 12.84 -11.04
CA THR A 729 -37.92 11.37 -10.86
C THR A 729 -37.40 10.92 -9.47
N ARG A 730 -36.97 11.86 -8.61
CA ARG A 730 -36.65 11.58 -7.19
C ARG A 730 -37.88 11.14 -6.37
N ILE A 731 -39.07 11.18 -6.97
CA ILE A 731 -40.35 10.83 -6.34
C ILE A 731 -40.78 9.46 -6.85
N THR A 732 -40.21 8.40 -6.26
CA THR A 732 -40.90 7.13 -5.91
C THR A 732 -39.98 6.30 -5.00
N SER A 733 -39.44 6.92 -3.95
CA SER A 733 -39.09 6.30 -2.64
C SER A 733 -38.33 7.23 -1.68
N VAL A 734 -38.20 8.54 -1.94
CA VAL A 734 -37.38 9.42 -1.09
C VAL A 734 -38.11 10.73 -0.78
N GLY A 735 -39.10 10.64 0.10
CA GLY A 735 -39.74 11.79 0.74
C GLY A 735 -39.36 11.88 2.22
N ARG A 736 -38.05 12.04 2.50
CA ARG A 736 -37.41 12.39 3.81
C ARG A 736 -35.89 12.11 3.86
N HIS A 737 -35.28 11.53 2.83
CA HIS A 737 -34.09 10.69 3.01
C HIS A 737 -32.90 11.03 2.09
N GLN A 738 -32.54 12.31 1.91
CA GLN A 738 -31.24 12.64 1.27
C GLN A 738 -30.07 12.31 2.21
N ASP A 739 -30.22 12.56 3.50
CA ASP A 739 -29.24 12.20 4.53
C ASP A 739 -29.11 10.67 4.69
N ASP A 740 -30.20 9.90 4.63
CA ASP A 740 -30.13 8.43 4.64
C ASP A 740 -29.44 7.85 3.38
N SER A 741 -29.61 8.47 2.21
CA SER A 741 -28.92 8.03 0.99
C SER A 741 -27.40 8.27 1.08
N TRP A 742 -26.98 9.38 1.69
CA TRP A 742 -25.58 9.68 1.93
C TRP A 742 -24.96 8.73 2.96
N GLN A 743 -25.66 8.47 4.07
CA GLN A 743 -25.23 7.51 5.08
C GLN A 743 -25.13 6.08 4.51
N LYS A 744 -26.07 5.68 3.65
CA LYS A 744 -26.03 4.40 2.94
C LYS A 744 -24.79 4.29 2.03
N ASN A 745 -24.41 5.37 1.35
CA ASN A 745 -23.22 5.37 0.49
C ASN A 745 -21.93 5.31 1.33
N LEU A 746 -21.84 6.06 2.43
CA LEU A 746 -20.69 5.99 3.35
C LEU A 746 -20.56 4.62 4.04
N ALA A 747 -21.68 3.93 4.28
CA ALA A 747 -21.68 2.59 4.85
C ALA A 747 -20.92 1.56 3.99
N LEU A 748 -20.75 1.82 2.67
CA LEU A 748 -19.92 0.98 1.80
C LEU A 748 -18.44 0.99 2.19
N LEU A 749 -17.97 2.05 2.84
CA LEU A 749 -16.56 2.18 3.27
C LEU A 749 -16.28 1.55 4.64
N VAL A 750 -17.32 1.28 5.43
CA VAL A 750 -17.17 0.76 6.80
C VAL A 750 -16.44 -0.58 6.84
N PRO A 751 -16.77 -1.58 5.98
CA PRO A 751 -16.14 -2.91 6.04
C PRO A 751 -14.62 -2.88 5.80
N PHE A 752 -14.11 -1.88 5.08
CA PHE A 752 -12.68 -1.70 4.85
C PHE A 752 -11.90 -1.36 6.13
N ARG A 753 -12.53 -0.71 7.14
CA ARG A 753 -11.88 -0.44 8.43
C ARG A 753 -11.44 -1.71 9.14
N LYS A 754 -12.25 -2.76 9.03
CA LYS A 754 -11.98 -4.05 9.65
C LYS A 754 -10.81 -4.77 9.00
N GLU A 755 -10.66 -4.62 7.69
CA GLU A 755 -9.59 -5.28 6.92
C GLU A 755 -8.19 -4.76 7.29
N PHE A 756 -8.05 -3.49 7.70
CA PHE A 756 -6.77 -2.97 8.21
C PHE A 756 -6.23 -3.72 9.44
N SER A 757 -7.08 -4.44 10.19
CA SER A 757 -6.72 -5.19 11.39
C SER A 757 -6.62 -6.70 11.16
N ARG A 758 -6.67 -7.16 9.91
CA ARG A 758 -6.69 -8.56 9.50
C ARG A 758 -5.60 -8.84 8.46
N GLY A 759 -5.19 -10.10 8.33
CA GLY A 759 -4.20 -10.49 7.32
C GLY A 759 -2.93 -9.66 7.45
N LEU A 760 -2.59 -8.91 6.40
CA LEU A 760 -1.51 -7.94 6.45
C LEU A 760 -1.98 -6.62 7.09
N LEU A 761 -1.57 -6.39 8.32
CA LEU A 761 -1.98 -5.24 9.13
C LEU A 761 -1.61 -3.91 8.45
N GLY A 762 -2.55 -2.99 8.44
CA GLY A 762 -2.38 -1.69 7.79
C GLY A 762 -2.54 -1.71 6.28
N MET A 763 -2.95 -2.84 5.68
CA MET A 763 -3.09 -3.03 4.24
C MET A 763 -4.43 -3.66 3.87
N ILE A 764 -4.76 -3.62 2.58
CA ILE A 764 -5.92 -4.27 2.00
C ILE A 764 -5.46 -5.08 0.78
N GLY A 765 -5.90 -6.34 0.73
CA GLY A 765 -5.58 -7.28 -0.32
C GLY A 765 -6.83 -7.82 -1.03
N GLU A 766 -6.61 -8.66 -2.03
CA GLU A 766 -7.67 -9.39 -2.72
C GLU A 766 -8.24 -10.51 -1.84
N HIS A 767 -9.55 -10.76 -1.91
CA HIS A 767 -10.20 -11.79 -1.10
C HIS A 767 -10.72 -12.93 -1.98
N PRO A 768 -10.15 -14.15 -1.90
CA PRO A 768 -10.71 -15.31 -2.60
C PRO A 768 -12.08 -15.69 -2.04
N VAL A 769 -12.95 -16.26 -2.87
CA VAL A 769 -14.27 -16.78 -2.48
C VAL A 769 -14.21 -18.31 -2.41
N GLY A 770 -14.69 -18.89 -1.30
CA GLY A 770 -14.74 -20.34 -1.06
C GLY A 770 -13.40 -20.96 -0.64
N ASP A 771 -13.32 -22.30 -0.65
CA ASP A 771 -12.11 -23.08 -0.31
C ASP A 771 -10.99 -22.97 -1.37
N ALA A 772 -11.18 -22.13 -2.40
CA ALA A 772 -10.22 -21.82 -3.46
C ALA A 772 -8.98 -21.01 -2.99
N LEU A 773 -8.73 -20.97 -1.69
CA LEU A 773 -7.50 -20.49 -1.05
C LEU A 773 -6.23 -21.15 -1.62
N GLU A 774 -6.36 -22.35 -2.21
CA GLU A 774 -5.26 -23.29 -2.37
C GLU A 774 -4.42 -23.15 -3.65
N GLN A 775 -4.79 -22.29 -4.63
CA GLN A 775 -4.15 -22.33 -5.97
C GLN A 775 -3.70 -21.00 -6.59
N ARG A 776 -3.86 -19.84 -5.95
CA ARG A 776 -3.46 -18.54 -6.54
C ARG A 776 -2.64 -17.67 -5.58
N GLU A 777 -1.64 -16.98 -6.14
CA GLU A 777 -0.98 -15.87 -5.46
C GLU A 777 -1.95 -14.68 -5.40
N HIS A 778 -2.78 -14.63 -4.36
CA HIS A 778 -3.61 -13.46 -4.09
C HIS A 778 -2.73 -12.34 -3.51
N LYS A 779 -2.90 -11.12 -4.02
CA LYS A 779 -2.18 -9.96 -3.50
C LYS A 779 -2.74 -9.61 -2.14
N ILE A 780 -1.96 -9.86 -1.09
CA ILE A 780 -2.33 -9.48 0.28
C ILE A 780 -2.08 -7.98 0.56
N ALA A 781 -1.29 -7.32 -0.30
CA ALA A 781 -1.05 -5.89 -0.31
C ALA A 781 -1.33 -5.37 -1.72
N SER A 782 -2.49 -4.77 -1.95
CA SER A 782 -2.91 -4.30 -3.27
C SER A 782 -2.82 -2.78 -3.36
N VAL A 783 -1.92 -2.28 -4.22
CA VAL A 783 -1.80 -0.84 -4.47
C VAL A 783 -3.10 -0.22 -4.97
N LEU A 784 -3.83 -0.95 -5.82
CA LEU A 784 -5.10 -0.51 -6.38
C LEU A 784 -6.14 -0.31 -5.28
N SER A 785 -6.22 -1.24 -4.33
CA SER A 785 -7.22 -1.20 -3.26
C SER A 785 -7.00 0.01 -2.35
N ILE A 786 -5.74 0.27 -1.97
CA ILE A 786 -5.38 1.44 -1.16
C ILE A 786 -5.61 2.76 -1.93
N ALA A 787 -5.16 2.82 -3.19
CA ALA A 787 -5.28 4.02 -4.00
C ALA A 787 -6.73 4.41 -4.29
N GLU A 788 -7.56 3.45 -4.71
CA GLU A 788 -8.96 3.72 -5.03
C GLU A 788 -9.77 4.06 -3.79
N LEU A 789 -9.47 3.46 -2.63
CA LEU A 789 -10.10 3.87 -1.37
C LEU A 789 -9.76 5.30 -0.98
N LEU A 790 -8.50 5.70 -1.14
CA LEU A 790 -8.08 7.06 -0.83
C LEU A 790 -8.72 8.07 -1.80
N ARG A 791 -8.82 7.71 -3.09
CA ARG A 791 -9.54 8.50 -4.11
C ARG A 791 -11.03 8.63 -3.80
N VAL A 792 -11.68 7.54 -3.43
CA VAL A 792 -13.10 7.54 -3.04
C VAL A 792 -13.32 8.37 -1.79
N TYR A 793 -12.43 8.25 -0.79
CA TYR A 793 -12.48 9.08 0.41
C TYR A 793 -12.43 10.57 0.05
N ASP A 794 -11.46 10.99 -0.75
CA ASP A 794 -11.35 12.39 -1.21
C ASP A 794 -12.59 12.83 -2.01
N LEU A 795 -13.13 11.97 -2.88
CA LEU A 795 -14.35 12.25 -3.64
C LEU A 795 -15.56 12.51 -2.73
N PHE A 796 -15.75 11.71 -1.68
CA PHE A 796 -16.81 11.94 -0.69
C PHE A 796 -16.61 13.28 0.05
N VAL A 797 -15.38 13.63 0.42
CA VAL A 797 -15.05 14.93 1.03
C VAL A 797 -15.44 16.10 0.12
N GLN A 798 -15.07 16.02 -1.16
CA GLN A 798 -15.38 17.05 -2.15
C GLN A 798 -16.89 17.19 -2.36
N LYS A 799 -17.63 16.07 -2.48
CA LYS A 799 -19.10 16.09 -2.62
C LYS A 799 -19.79 16.67 -1.38
N GLN A 800 -19.32 16.35 -0.18
CA GLN A 800 -19.84 16.92 1.08
C GLN A 800 -19.64 18.45 1.14
N THR A 801 -18.45 18.93 0.77
CA THR A 801 -18.12 20.36 0.72
C THR A 801 -19.02 21.12 -0.25
N ASN A 802 -19.27 20.53 -1.43
CA ASN A 802 -20.14 21.13 -2.44
C ASN A 802 -21.60 21.20 -1.97
N GLN A 803 -22.12 20.17 -1.31
CA GLN A 803 -23.47 20.19 -0.74
C GLN A 803 -23.64 21.28 0.33
N LEU A 804 -22.66 21.43 1.23
CA LEU A 804 -22.66 22.49 2.26
C LEU A 804 -22.62 23.89 1.64
N SER A 805 -21.81 24.08 0.60
CA SER A 805 -21.69 25.35 -0.12
C SER A 805 -23.01 25.74 -0.82
N VAL A 806 -23.73 24.76 -1.38
CA VAL A 806 -25.05 25.00 -1.98
C VAL A 806 -26.09 25.36 -0.91
N ARG A 807 -26.13 24.65 0.24
CA ARG A 807 -27.05 24.96 1.35
C ARG A 807 -26.87 26.39 1.87
N LEU A 808 -25.63 26.81 2.13
CA LEU A 808 -25.31 28.17 2.59
C LEU A 808 -25.73 29.27 1.58
N ARG A 809 -25.58 29.00 0.28
CA ARG A 809 -26.06 29.91 -0.79
C ARG A 809 -27.59 29.95 -0.86
N SER A 810 -28.27 28.84 -0.63
CA SER A 810 -29.73 28.81 -0.61
C SER A 810 -30.32 29.51 0.63
N ASP A 811 -29.70 29.38 1.80
CA ASP A 811 -30.14 30.05 3.03
C ASP A 811 -29.95 31.57 2.96
N THR A 812 -28.86 32.05 2.34
CA THR A 812 -28.64 33.48 2.10
C THR A 812 -29.67 34.07 1.14
N VAL A 813 -30.05 33.36 0.07
CA VAL A 813 -31.15 33.77 -0.83
C VAL A 813 -32.50 33.77 -0.11
N THR A 814 -32.72 32.83 0.82
CA THR A 814 -33.96 32.79 1.62
C THR A 814 -34.02 33.95 2.62
N THR A 815 -32.88 34.38 3.16
CA THR A 815 -32.78 35.55 4.04
C THR A 815 -33.02 36.85 3.28
N ASP A 816 -32.59 36.94 2.01
CA ASP A 816 -32.86 38.08 1.13
C ASP A 816 -34.31 38.15 0.61
N ILE A 817 -34.98 37.00 0.50
CA ILE A 817 -36.42 36.95 0.19
C ILE A 817 -37.25 37.34 1.43
N ILE A 818 -36.84 36.94 2.64
CA ILE A 818 -37.50 37.36 3.89
C ILE A 818 -37.28 38.86 4.17
N SER A 819 -36.12 39.43 3.82
CA SER A 819 -35.88 40.88 3.95
C SER A 819 -36.64 41.71 2.90
N ARG A 820 -36.85 41.19 1.67
CA ARG A 820 -37.69 41.84 0.65
C ARG A 820 -39.20 41.72 0.90
N THR A 821 -39.65 40.65 1.55
CA THR A 821 -41.08 40.49 1.92
C THR A 821 -41.46 41.36 3.14
N ARG A 822 -40.48 41.75 3.97
CA ARG A 822 -40.67 42.70 5.08
C ARG A 822 -40.66 44.18 4.68
N MET A 823 -40.31 44.53 3.44
CA MET A 823 -40.37 45.91 2.94
C MET A 823 -41.68 46.29 2.23
N GLN A 824 -42.65 45.37 2.10
CA GLN A 824 -43.98 45.68 1.53
C GLN A 824 -45.15 45.70 2.54
N SER A 825 -44.88 45.54 3.85
CA SER A 825 -45.91 45.64 4.89
C SER A 825 -45.46 46.57 6.02
N GLY A 826 -45.60 47.88 5.81
CA GLY A 826 -45.25 48.86 6.84
C GLY A 826 -45.49 50.32 6.44
N SER A 827 -46.71 50.68 6.03
CA SER A 827 -47.13 52.08 5.93
C SER A 827 -48.54 52.29 6.44
N THR A 828 -48.71 52.31 7.77
CA THR A 828 -49.74 53.10 8.47
C THR A 828 -49.55 52.99 9.97
N SER A 829 -48.89 53.96 10.60
CA SER A 829 -49.41 54.61 11.82
C SER A 829 -48.59 55.84 12.16
N GLN A 830 -49.28 56.96 12.12
CA GLN A 830 -48.89 58.29 12.55
C GLN A 830 -48.62 58.38 14.07
N ILE A 831 -47.69 59.28 14.43
CA ILE A 831 -47.78 60.24 15.54
C ILE A 831 -47.78 59.65 16.98
N ASN A 832 -46.64 59.73 17.68
CA ASN A 832 -46.42 60.78 18.70
C ASN A 832 -45.05 60.69 19.37
N ALA A 833 -44.47 61.87 19.58
CA ALA A 833 -43.30 62.14 20.40
C ALA A 833 -43.55 61.80 21.88
N THR A 834 -42.52 61.39 22.62
CA THR A 834 -41.83 62.24 23.62
C THR A 834 -40.90 61.38 24.49
N ARG A 835 -39.60 61.63 24.33
CA ARG A 835 -38.56 61.84 25.36
C ARG A 835 -38.70 61.20 26.77
N GLN A 836 -37.54 60.67 27.16
CA GLN A 836 -36.91 60.63 28.50
C GLN A 836 -37.07 59.37 29.35
N GLY A 837 -35.90 58.79 29.67
CA GLY A 837 -35.56 58.57 31.08
C GLY A 837 -35.05 57.19 31.45
N LEU A 838 -33.73 57.00 31.28
CA LEU A 838 -32.80 56.51 32.30
C LEU A 838 -33.12 55.24 33.13
N LYS A 839 -32.10 54.36 33.10
CA LYS A 839 -31.59 53.49 34.18
C LYS A 839 -32.36 52.20 34.48
N GLY A 840 -31.73 51.10 34.08
CA GLY A 840 -30.99 50.28 35.06
C GLY A 840 -31.68 48.99 35.50
N SER A 841 -31.37 47.90 34.81
CA SER A 841 -30.74 46.68 35.36
C SER A 841 -30.59 45.67 34.24
#